data_AF-H5XEE6-F1
#
_entry.id   AF-H5XEE6-F1
#
_cell.length_a   1.000
_cell.length_b   1.000
_cell.length_c   1.000
_cell.angle_alpha   90.00
_cell.angle_beta   90.00
_cell.angle_gamma   90.00
#
_symmetry.space_group_name_H-M   'P 1'
#
loop_
_entity.id
_entity.type
_entity.pdbx_description
1 polymer ?
#
loop_
_entity_poly.entity_id
_entity_poly.type
_entity_poly.pdbx_seq_one_letter_code
_entity_poly.pdbx_strand_id
1 'polypeptide(L)'
;MSVPLPPRVSADPVSTRPRKFRPELQGLRALAALLVVVYHVWLDRVSGGVDVFFVISGFLITGQLYRAGCRGRIEFRRMWGRMLTRLLPAALTVLLVTMAVAVLVLPEHRWMQTAREVVASALFFENWQLVADSADYFAQHSTASLTQHFWSLSIQGQFYLVWPLLVAMVALLARRAGWTLRRSLVAALAVTFALSLAYSVWLTATNQPLAYFHSATRVWEFALGGLTALTIDAVRVPRVVRIVCGWVGVLALVSCGLVLQVGTVFPGYAALWPTLAAVLVLVAGATDSRIGADRFLSARPLVRMGDLSYALYLWHWPILLFFLTTRDQETVSVVEGAVVIGVSVVLAVLTHRFVEQPARNARMVTATPWGAYRFGILALLPVLLAAGSWQLVTAQRASFTVAAEENETLGAQALHARAPLVDAGKPVLPPYAALPEQFDSFGEEECRYSPKNEELRICTVDPVGEPVRRVVVVGDSHSQQYIAALRPIVDRRSWQVISMGKGGCPFTTDAAEEDCRVWNAAVLQEIIETRPDAVITMATRDVRVGLTEWTPPGYVEQWRALDAAGIPVVAIRDSPRYDFEPSECVQKHGADAPRCSGVRAELLAPEPPYAGLDDVPPNVSFLDFSDYFCNAETCPPVIGNVLVYMDDNHVTATYLETMSPIVETRLVEALRWEDDPSGGPDR
;
A
#
# COMPACT_ATOMS: atom_id res chain seq x y z
N MET A 1 42.00 -68.10 18.67
CA MET A 1 41.00 -67.33 17.90
C MET A 1 41.20 -65.86 18.21
N SER A 2 41.90 -65.16 17.32
CA SER A 2 42.23 -63.73 17.41
C SER A 2 41.36 -62.98 16.40
N VAL A 3 40.40 -62.20 16.89
CA VAL A 3 39.53 -61.34 16.07
C VAL A 3 40.28 -60.04 15.76
N PRO A 4 40.40 -59.60 14.49
CA PRO A 4 41.08 -58.34 14.15
C PRO A 4 40.18 -57.14 14.47
N LEU A 5 40.77 -56.07 15.03
CA LEU A 5 40.13 -54.77 15.20
C LEU A 5 39.91 -54.07 13.84
N PRO A 6 38.81 -53.32 13.66
CA PRO A 6 38.56 -52.57 12.43
C PRO A 6 39.52 -51.36 12.31
N PRO A 7 39.84 -50.92 11.07
CA PRO A 7 40.78 -49.82 10.85
C PRO A 7 40.23 -48.49 11.37
N ARG A 8 41.08 -47.73 12.07
CA ARG A 8 40.81 -46.34 12.46
C ARG A 8 40.62 -45.50 11.19
N VAL A 9 39.41 -45.01 10.98
CA VAL A 9 39.13 -43.94 10.02
C VAL A 9 39.89 -42.69 10.50
N SER A 10 40.92 -42.31 9.76
CA SER A 10 41.63 -41.05 9.94
C SER A 10 40.66 -39.89 9.78
N ALA A 11 40.34 -39.20 10.87
CA ALA A 11 39.66 -37.91 10.81
C ALA A 11 40.61 -36.93 10.13
N ASP A 12 40.31 -36.56 8.88
CA ASP A 12 41.00 -35.46 8.21
C ASP A 12 40.89 -34.21 9.09
N PRO A 13 42.01 -33.51 9.37
CA PRO A 13 41.98 -32.29 10.14
C PRO A 13 41.19 -31.25 9.35
N VAL A 14 39.98 -30.93 9.84
CA VAL A 14 39.17 -29.83 9.33
C VAL A 14 40.04 -28.58 9.36
N SER A 15 40.46 -28.12 8.17
CA SER A 15 41.31 -26.94 8.04
C SER A 15 40.66 -25.76 8.76
N THR A 16 41.30 -25.27 9.80
CA THR A 16 40.99 -24.01 10.48
C THR A 16 41.42 -22.84 9.58
N ARG A 17 40.83 -22.73 8.39
CA ARG A 17 41.03 -21.51 7.58
C ARG A 17 40.42 -20.35 8.36
N PRO A 18 41.20 -19.29 8.68
CA PRO A 18 40.67 -18.13 9.38
C PRO A 18 39.52 -17.53 8.57
N ARG A 19 38.49 -17.04 9.26
CA ARG A 19 37.37 -16.31 8.63
C ARG A 19 37.92 -15.08 7.91
N LYS A 20 38.15 -15.20 6.60
CA LYS A 20 38.60 -14.07 5.76
C LYS A 20 37.41 -13.13 5.57
N PHE A 21 37.48 -11.94 6.17
CA PHE A 21 36.51 -10.87 5.95
C PHE A 21 36.50 -10.48 4.46
N ARG A 22 35.31 -10.29 3.89
CA ARG A 22 35.10 -9.95 2.47
C ARG A 22 34.61 -8.48 2.37
N PRO A 23 35.52 -7.48 2.33
CA PRO A 23 35.15 -6.07 2.32
C PRO A 23 34.29 -5.67 1.11
N GLU A 24 34.44 -6.37 -0.01
CA GLU A 24 33.67 -6.13 -1.23
C GLU A 24 32.15 -6.32 -1.04
N LEU A 25 31.74 -7.16 -0.07
CA LEU A 25 30.33 -7.33 0.26
C LEU A 25 29.74 -6.10 0.96
N GLN A 26 30.56 -5.39 1.74
CA GLN A 26 30.13 -4.13 2.35
C GLN A 26 30.03 -3.03 1.30
N GLY A 27 30.96 -2.99 0.35
CA GLY A 27 30.88 -2.09 -0.80
C GLY A 27 29.63 -2.31 -1.65
N LEU A 28 29.28 -3.57 -1.92
CA LEU A 28 28.07 -3.89 -2.67
C LEU A 28 26.81 -3.45 -1.92
N ARG A 29 26.75 -3.67 -0.60
CA ARG A 29 25.65 -3.16 0.25
C ARG A 29 25.57 -1.62 0.23
N ALA A 30 26.71 -0.94 0.26
CA ALA A 30 26.77 0.51 0.18
C ALA A 30 26.23 1.02 -1.16
N LEU A 31 26.66 0.41 -2.26
CA LEU A 31 26.21 0.75 -3.60
C LEU A 31 24.69 0.53 -3.74
N ALA A 32 24.18 -0.62 -3.28
CA ALA A 32 22.76 -0.92 -3.30
C ALA A 32 21.93 0.08 -2.47
N ALA A 33 22.36 0.41 -1.24
CA ALA A 33 21.68 1.41 -0.42
C ALA A 33 21.70 2.79 -1.07
N LEU A 34 22.84 3.22 -1.60
CA LEU A 34 22.94 4.52 -2.26
C LEU A 34 22.01 4.60 -3.48
N LEU A 35 21.95 3.54 -4.28
CA LEU A 35 21.02 3.46 -5.40
C LEU A 35 19.57 3.56 -4.94
N VAL A 36 19.17 2.87 -3.86
CA VAL A 36 17.81 3.04 -3.29
C VAL A 36 17.54 4.50 -2.92
N VAL A 37 18.43 5.13 -2.17
CA VAL A 37 18.25 6.51 -1.70
C VAL A 37 18.16 7.50 -2.87
N VAL A 38 19.09 7.43 -3.83
CA VAL A 38 19.12 8.32 -5.00
C VAL A 38 17.83 8.21 -5.81
N TYR A 39 17.34 6.98 -5.98
CA TYR A 39 16.16 6.73 -6.79
C TYR A 39 14.86 7.18 -6.12
N HIS A 40 14.72 6.95 -4.82
CA HIS A 40 13.58 7.47 -4.07
C HIS A 40 13.57 9.00 -4.04
N VAL A 41 14.74 9.64 -3.89
CA VAL A 41 14.82 11.10 -3.75
C VAL A 41 14.61 11.83 -5.08
N TRP A 42 15.17 11.34 -6.20
CA TRP A 42 15.16 12.13 -7.45
C TRP A 42 14.45 11.48 -8.64
N LEU A 43 14.25 10.17 -8.63
CA LEU A 43 13.79 9.46 -9.83
C LEU A 43 12.41 8.85 -9.68
N ASP A 44 11.82 8.91 -8.47
CA ASP A 44 10.56 8.29 -8.09
C ASP A 44 10.39 6.88 -8.69
N ARG A 45 11.46 6.09 -8.57
CA ARG A 45 11.61 4.79 -9.21
C ARG A 45 12.23 3.79 -8.27
N VAL A 46 12.08 2.51 -8.59
CA VAL A 46 12.74 1.42 -7.88
C VAL A 46 14.09 1.10 -8.53
N SER A 47 15.15 1.06 -7.74
CA SER A 47 16.52 0.84 -8.26
C SER A 47 16.91 -0.64 -8.41
N GLY A 48 16.14 -1.56 -7.80
CA GLY A 48 16.51 -2.98 -7.62
C GLY A 48 17.54 -3.21 -6.50
N GLY A 49 17.92 -2.17 -5.75
CA GLY A 49 18.91 -2.29 -4.68
C GLY A 49 18.45 -3.14 -3.50
N VAL A 50 17.14 -3.19 -3.22
CA VAL A 50 16.56 -4.02 -2.17
C VAL A 50 16.75 -5.51 -2.47
N ASP A 51 16.55 -5.92 -3.71
CA ASP A 51 16.69 -7.32 -4.16
C ASP A 51 18.14 -7.80 -4.00
N VAL A 52 19.12 -6.90 -4.21
CA VAL A 52 20.53 -7.17 -3.89
C VAL A 52 20.73 -7.47 -2.40
N PHE A 53 20.02 -6.78 -1.49
CA PHE A 53 20.08 -7.10 -0.05
C PHE A 53 19.49 -8.47 0.27
N PHE A 54 18.43 -8.90 -0.43
CA PHE A 54 17.84 -10.23 -0.24
C PHE A 54 18.81 -11.33 -0.71
N VAL A 55 19.42 -11.17 -1.89
CA VAL A 55 20.45 -12.09 -2.40
C VAL A 55 21.65 -12.17 -1.46
N ILE A 56 22.19 -11.04 -1.00
CA ILE A 56 23.32 -11.02 -0.05
C ILE A 56 22.94 -11.69 1.27
N SER A 57 21.74 -11.46 1.77
CA SER A 57 21.23 -12.09 3.01
C SER A 57 21.12 -13.61 2.86
N GLY A 58 20.55 -14.06 1.74
CA GLY A 58 20.47 -15.47 1.37
C GLY A 58 21.85 -16.12 1.32
N PHE A 59 22.82 -15.46 0.67
CA PHE A 59 24.19 -15.93 0.56
C PHE A 59 24.89 -16.08 1.92
N LEU A 60 24.83 -15.04 2.76
CA LEU A 60 25.52 -15.03 4.04
C LEU A 60 24.90 -15.99 5.05
N ILE A 61 23.58 -15.99 5.20
CA ILE A 61 22.87 -16.78 6.21
C ILE A 61 22.88 -18.26 5.84
N THR A 62 22.58 -18.61 4.58
CA THR A 62 22.62 -20.02 4.13
C THR A 62 24.02 -20.60 4.30
N GLY A 63 25.07 -19.87 3.90
CA GLY A 63 26.45 -20.33 4.10
C GLY A 63 26.83 -20.51 5.58
N GLN A 64 26.34 -19.63 6.47
CA GLN A 64 26.54 -19.78 7.92
C GLN A 64 25.82 -20.99 8.49
N LEU A 65 24.56 -21.20 8.11
CA LEU A 65 23.72 -22.32 8.57
C LEU A 65 24.23 -23.66 8.05
N TYR A 66 24.63 -23.75 6.77
CA TYR A 66 25.23 -24.95 6.20
C TYR A 66 26.47 -25.39 6.99
N ARG A 67 27.40 -24.46 7.25
CA ARG A 67 28.60 -24.74 8.05
C ARG A 67 28.26 -25.14 9.49
N ALA A 68 27.22 -24.57 10.09
CA ALA A 68 26.75 -24.96 11.41
C ALA A 68 26.12 -26.36 11.42
N GLY A 69 25.32 -26.68 10.39
CA GLY A 69 24.76 -28.01 10.17
C GLY A 69 25.82 -29.09 9.99
N CYS A 70 26.89 -28.80 9.23
CA CYS A 70 28.05 -29.70 9.12
C CYS A 70 28.77 -29.95 10.45
N ARG A 71 28.76 -28.98 11.38
CA ARG A 71 29.29 -29.14 12.75
C ARG A 71 28.29 -29.82 13.69
N GLY A 72 27.09 -30.17 13.22
CA GLY A 72 26.09 -30.96 13.94
C GLY A 72 25.11 -30.18 14.82
N ARG A 73 25.26 -28.86 15.00
CA ARG A 73 24.37 -28.05 15.85
C ARG A 73 24.13 -26.65 15.28
N ILE A 74 22.86 -26.28 15.14
CA ILE A 74 22.41 -24.92 14.83
C ILE A 74 21.93 -24.26 16.13
N GLU A 75 22.58 -23.18 16.54
CA GLU A 75 22.25 -22.47 17.79
C GLU A 75 21.24 -21.34 17.54
N PHE A 76 19.96 -21.69 17.43
CA PHE A 76 18.87 -20.75 17.13
C PHE A 76 18.86 -19.52 18.06
N ARG A 77 18.92 -19.77 19.38
CA ARG A 77 18.90 -18.71 20.40
C ARG A 77 19.98 -17.64 20.18
N ARG A 78 21.22 -18.06 19.93
CA ARG A 78 22.35 -17.12 19.75
C ARG A 78 22.28 -16.40 18.41
N MET A 79 21.67 -17.02 17.40
CA MET A 79 21.54 -16.43 16.08
C MET A 79 20.42 -15.40 16.05
N TRP A 80 19.22 -15.73 16.56
CA TRP A 80 18.12 -14.77 16.68
C TRP A 80 18.44 -13.67 17.69
N GLY A 81 19.09 -13.97 18.82
CA GLY A 81 19.53 -12.93 19.75
C GLY A 81 20.48 -11.90 19.11
N ARG A 82 21.43 -12.34 18.27
CA ARG A 82 22.32 -11.43 17.52
C ARG A 82 21.59 -10.64 16.43
N MET A 83 20.52 -11.18 15.87
CA MET A 83 19.69 -10.49 14.90
C MET A 83 18.90 -9.37 15.58
N LEU A 84 18.23 -9.69 16.70
CA LEU A 84 17.45 -8.71 17.48
C LEU A 84 18.30 -7.50 17.87
N THR A 85 19.50 -7.73 18.41
CA THR A 85 20.40 -6.65 18.85
C THR A 85 21.05 -5.89 17.69
N ARG A 86 20.96 -6.41 16.47
CA ARG A 86 21.45 -5.76 15.26
C ARG A 86 20.38 -4.88 14.59
N LEU A 87 19.13 -5.34 14.54
CA LEU A 87 18.07 -4.68 13.77
C LEU A 87 17.21 -3.76 14.63
N LEU A 88 16.68 -4.25 15.75
CA LEU A 88 15.68 -3.54 16.55
C LEU A 88 16.12 -2.16 17.05
N PRO A 89 17.34 -1.95 17.60
CA PRO A 89 17.69 -0.65 18.18
C PRO A 89 17.51 0.53 17.21
N ALA A 90 18.03 0.40 15.99
CA ALA A 90 17.94 1.48 15.00
C ALA A 90 16.52 1.59 14.43
N ALA A 91 15.89 0.47 14.06
CA ALA A 91 14.53 0.44 13.53
C ALA A 91 13.53 1.11 14.50
N LEU A 92 13.53 0.70 15.76
CA LEU A 92 12.61 1.21 16.77
C LEU A 92 12.89 2.69 17.12
N THR A 93 14.15 3.11 17.09
CA THR A 93 14.50 4.53 17.28
C THR A 93 13.92 5.38 16.14
N VAL A 94 14.09 4.94 14.91
CA VAL A 94 13.55 5.63 13.74
C VAL A 94 12.03 5.69 13.82
N LEU A 95 11.36 4.57 14.08
CA LEU A 95 9.89 4.53 14.22
C LEU A 95 9.39 5.47 15.33
N LEU A 96 10.05 5.51 16.49
CA LEU A 96 9.66 6.39 17.58
C LEU A 96 9.82 7.87 17.22
N VAL A 97 10.92 8.24 16.57
CA VAL A 97 11.15 9.63 16.14
C VAL A 97 10.21 10.00 15.00
N THR A 98 10.01 9.12 14.03
CA THR A 98 9.04 9.32 12.93
C THR A 98 7.65 9.56 13.50
N MET A 99 7.18 8.76 14.46
CA MET A 99 5.89 8.98 15.10
C MET A 99 5.81 10.33 15.83
N ALA A 100 6.86 10.71 16.58
CA ALA A 100 6.89 11.99 17.28
C ALA A 100 6.81 13.20 16.33
N VAL A 101 7.46 13.11 15.16
CA VAL A 101 7.39 14.15 14.12
C VAL A 101 6.05 14.08 13.37
N ALA A 102 5.53 12.88 13.11
CA ALA A 102 4.28 12.68 12.39
C ALA A 102 3.08 13.33 13.10
N VAL A 103 2.98 13.22 14.43
CA VAL A 103 1.91 13.87 15.21
C VAL A 103 1.92 15.41 15.05
N LEU A 104 3.07 16.01 14.71
CA LEU A 104 3.22 17.47 14.56
C LEU A 104 3.05 17.95 13.12
N VAL A 105 3.34 17.09 12.14
CA VAL A 105 3.48 17.47 10.73
C VAL A 105 2.39 16.88 9.86
N LEU A 106 1.93 15.67 10.19
CA LEU A 106 1.02 14.91 9.35
C LEU A 106 -0.44 15.35 9.57
N PRO A 107 -1.25 15.50 8.51
CA PRO A 107 -2.69 15.69 8.61
C PRO A 107 -3.36 14.59 9.43
N GLU A 108 -4.45 14.94 10.12
CA GLU A 108 -5.09 14.03 11.10
C GLU A 108 -5.73 12.82 10.43
N HIS A 109 -6.20 12.95 9.19
CA HIS A 109 -6.78 11.84 8.43
C HIS A 109 -5.76 10.70 8.19
N ARG A 110 -4.45 10.98 8.20
CA ARG A 110 -3.40 9.96 7.97
C ARG A 110 -2.88 9.31 9.26
N TRP A 111 -3.32 9.78 10.42
CA TRP A 111 -2.78 9.34 11.71
C TRP A 111 -3.08 7.87 11.99
N MET A 112 -4.30 7.42 11.74
CA MET A 112 -4.72 6.06 12.04
C MET A 112 -3.94 5.04 11.20
N GLN A 113 -3.86 5.25 9.88
CA GLN A 113 -3.08 4.42 8.96
C GLN A 113 -1.61 4.37 9.39
N THR A 114 -0.98 5.53 9.57
CA THR A 114 0.43 5.60 9.96
C THR A 114 0.70 4.89 11.30
N ALA A 115 -0.20 5.01 12.27
CA ALA A 115 -0.04 4.34 13.55
C ALA A 115 -0.14 2.80 13.44
N ARG A 116 -1.06 2.28 12.60
CA ARG A 116 -1.17 0.84 12.31
C ARG A 116 0.10 0.31 11.64
N GLU A 117 0.61 1.03 10.66
CA GLU A 117 1.84 0.66 9.96
C GLU A 117 3.09 0.77 10.85
N VAL A 118 3.18 1.73 11.77
CA VAL A 118 4.27 1.77 12.77
C VAL A 118 4.28 0.49 13.61
N VAL A 119 3.10 0.00 14.03
CA VAL A 119 2.98 -1.28 14.75
C VAL A 119 3.40 -2.45 13.85
N ALA A 120 2.89 -2.52 12.62
CA ALA A 120 3.24 -3.57 11.67
C ALA A 120 4.75 -3.59 11.37
N SER A 121 5.36 -2.44 11.12
CA SER A 121 6.79 -2.22 10.95
C SER A 121 7.62 -2.65 12.17
N ALA A 122 7.20 -2.30 13.38
CA ALA A 122 7.88 -2.70 14.62
C ALA A 122 7.87 -4.23 14.81
N LEU A 123 6.83 -4.90 14.31
CA LEU A 123 6.63 -6.34 14.40
C LEU A 123 7.12 -7.11 13.15
N PHE A 124 7.73 -6.45 12.17
CA PHE A 124 8.18 -7.03 10.90
C PHE A 124 7.03 -7.66 10.07
N PHE A 125 5.88 -7.00 10.07
CA PHE A 125 4.66 -7.39 9.35
C PHE A 125 4.18 -6.31 8.36
N GLU A 126 4.93 -5.22 8.18
CA GLU A 126 4.57 -4.08 7.32
C GLU A 126 4.15 -4.49 5.90
N ASN A 127 4.87 -5.44 5.32
CA ASN A 127 4.58 -5.88 3.95
C ASN A 127 3.17 -6.49 3.83
N TRP A 128 2.61 -7.07 4.88
CA TRP A 128 1.24 -7.60 4.87
C TRP A 128 0.20 -6.54 5.21
N GLN A 129 0.56 -5.56 6.06
CA GLN A 129 -0.27 -4.37 6.26
C GLN A 129 -0.48 -3.64 4.93
N LEU A 130 0.60 -3.40 4.17
CA LEU A 130 0.51 -2.79 2.85
C LEU A 130 -0.23 -3.66 1.82
N VAL A 131 -0.22 -4.98 1.96
CA VAL A 131 -1.08 -5.86 1.13
C VAL A 131 -2.55 -5.61 1.44
N ALA A 132 -2.91 -5.55 2.73
CA ALA A 132 -4.28 -5.26 3.14
C ALA A 132 -4.71 -3.87 2.67
N ASP A 133 -3.85 -2.86 2.85
CA ASP A 133 -4.12 -1.49 2.40
C ASP A 133 -4.17 -1.40 0.86
N SER A 134 -3.38 -2.19 0.13
CA SER A 134 -3.48 -2.24 -1.34
C SER A 134 -4.73 -2.96 -1.85
N ALA A 135 -5.37 -3.80 -1.05
CA ALA A 135 -6.64 -4.44 -1.41
C ALA A 135 -7.83 -3.51 -1.15
N ASP A 136 -7.67 -2.54 -0.26
CA ASP A 136 -8.64 -1.49 0.01
C ASP A 136 -8.52 -0.38 -1.05
N TYR A 137 -9.49 -0.31 -1.95
CA TYR A 137 -9.53 0.67 -3.04
C TYR A 137 -9.35 2.12 -2.55
N PHE A 138 -9.88 2.47 -1.37
CA PHE A 138 -9.79 3.83 -0.84
C PHE A 138 -8.40 4.15 -0.29
N ALA A 139 -7.69 3.16 0.24
CA ALA A 139 -6.31 3.32 0.66
C ALA A 139 -5.33 3.38 -0.53
N GLN A 140 -5.71 2.95 -1.73
CA GLN A 140 -4.88 3.07 -2.95
C GLN A 140 -4.69 4.52 -3.41
N HIS A 141 -5.63 5.41 -3.11
CA HIS A 141 -5.52 6.84 -3.41
C HIS A 141 -4.69 7.61 -2.36
N SER A 142 -4.28 6.96 -1.26
CA SER A 142 -3.49 7.60 -0.22
C SER A 142 -2.03 7.82 -0.65
N THR A 143 -1.48 8.98 -0.27
CA THR A 143 -0.05 9.24 -0.46
C THR A 143 0.80 8.24 0.32
N ALA A 144 1.94 7.85 -0.27
CA ALA A 144 2.87 6.88 0.27
C ALA A 144 3.15 7.13 1.77
N SER A 145 3.16 6.06 2.56
CA SER A 145 3.21 6.17 4.00
C SER A 145 4.62 6.43 4.54
N LEU A 146 4.71 6.99 5.75
CA LEU A 146 6.00 7.31 6.41
C LEU A 146 6.85 6.06 6.69
N THR A 147 6.24 4.89 6.80
CA THR A 147 6.90 3.63 7.12
C THR A 147 6.94 2.63 5.98
N GLN A 148 6.35 2.94 4.82
CA GLN A 148 6.22 2.02 3.69
C GLN A 148 7.49 1.23 3.39
N HIS A 149 8.66 1.89 3.30
CA HIS A 149 9.95 1.25 3.05
C HIS A 149 10.35 0.12 4.04
N PHE A 150 9.69 -0.02 5.20
CA PHE A 150 9.87 -1.14 6.12
C PHE A 150 9.31 -2.47 5.58
N TRP A 151 8.55 -2.47 4.48
CA TRP A 151 8.06 -3.69 3.82
C TRP A 151 9.21 -4.68 3.55
N SER A 152 10.32 -4.19 3.01
CA SER A 152 11.45 -5.04 2.64
C SER A 152 12.19 -5.56 3.88
N LEU A 153 12.25 -4.73 4.93
CA LEU A 153 12.82 -5.11 6.21
C LEU A 153 11.97 -6.19 6.89
N SER A 154 10.64 -6.08 6.80
CA SER A 154 9.67 -7.07 7.29
C SER A 154 9.89 -8.44 6.64
N ILE A 155 9.98 -8.49 5.30
CA ILE A 155 10.30 -9.72 4.57
C ILE A 155 11.67 -10.28 5.00
N GLN A 156 12.68 -9.43 5.15
CA GLN A 156 14.01 -9.86 5.62
C GLN A 156 13.99 -10.40 7.05
N GLY A 157 13.19 -9.81 7.95
CA GLY A 157 12.98 -10.29 9.32
C GLY A 157 12.30 -11.66 9.34
N GLN A 158 11.22 -11.82 8.57
CA GLN A 158 10.52 -13.10 8.37
C GLN A 158 11.48 -14.17 7.84
N PHE A 159 12.30 -13.83 6.85
CA PHE A 159 13.35 -14.71 6.33
C PHE A 159 14.32 -15.15 7.44
N TYR A 160 14.82 -14.23 8.27
CA TYR A 160 15.74 -14.59 9.35
C TYR A 160 15.10 -15.48 10.44
N LEU A 161 13.77 -15.43 10.60
CA LEU A 161 13.04 -16.32 11.49
C LEU A 161 12.85 -17.70 10.88
N VAL A 162 12.34 -17.78 9.64
CA VAL A 162 11.91 -19.02 8.99
C VAL A 162 13.07 -19.82 8.38
N TRP A 163 14.05 -19.15 7.77
CA TRP A 163 15.12 -19.81 7.02
C TRP A 163 15.98 -20.79 7.84
N PRO A 164 16.36 -20.47 9.08
CA PRO A 164 17.08 -21.42 9.93
C PRO A 164 16.28 -22.68 10.26
N LEU A 165 14.96 -22.55 10.41
CA LEU A 165 14.06 -23.68 10.64
C LEU A 165 13.99 -24.56 9.41
N LEU A 166 13.88 -23.96 8.22
CA LEU A 166 13.95 -24.67 6.94
C LEU A 166 15.26 -25.46 6.80
N VAL A 167 16.41 -24.82 7.03
CA VAL A 167 17.72 -25.51 6.93
C VAL A 167 17.83 -26.64 7.94
N ALA A 168 17.33 -26.45 9.16
CA ALA A 168 17.32 -27.49 10.18
C ALA A 168 16.41 -28.67 9.82
N MET A 169 15.23 -28.40 9.25
CA MET A 169 14.31 -29.41 8.72
C MET A 169 14.99 -30.23 7.62
N VAL A 170 15.58 -29.56 6.63
CA VAL A 170 16.32 -30.25 5.54
C VAL A 170 17.48 -31.06 6.09
N ALA A 171 18.21 -30.54 7.08
CA ALA A 171 19.29 -31.27 7.71
C ALA A 171 18.82 -32.52 8.47
N LEU A 172 17.68 -32.44 9.15
CA LEU A 172 17.06 -33.57 9.84
C LEU A 172 16.63 -34.66 8.83
N LEU A 173 15.94 -34.26 7.76
CA LEU A 173 15.46 -35.17 6.72
C LEU A 173 16.63 -35.82 5.96
N ALA A 174 17.64 -35.02 5.59
CA ALA A 174 18.85 -35.53 4.93
C ALA A 174 19.57 -36.57 5.80
N ARG A 175 19.67 -36.31 7.12
CA ARG A 175 20.27 -37.27 8.07
C ARG A 175 19.46 -38.56 8.18
N ARG A 176 18.12 -38.47 8.21
CA ARG A 176 17.25 -39.66 8.25
C ARG A 176 17.29 -40.49 6.97
N ALA A 177 17.40 -39.84 5.82
CA ALA A 177 17.46 -40.49 4.51
C ALA A 177 18.88 -40.93 4.08
N GLY A 178 19.90 -40.66 4.90
CA GLY A 178 21.30 -40.94 4.54
C GLY A 178 21.87 -40.07 3.41
N TRP A 179 21.24 -38.93 3.13
CA TRP A 179 21.64 -38.01 2.06
C TRP A 179 22.66 -36.97 2.53
N THR A 180 23.46 -36.45 1.60
CA THR A 180 24.39 -35.36 1.89
C THR A 180 23.62 -34.04 2.10
N LEU A 181 23.86 -33.36 3.22
CA LEU A 181 23.23 -32.07 3.54
C LEU A 181 23.33 -31.05 2.40
N ARG A 182 24.49 -30.97 1.73
CA ARG A 182 24.70 -30.01 0.63
C ARG A 182 23.75 -30.24 -0.54
N ARG A 183 23.61 -31.50 -1.01
CA ARG A 183 22.71 -31.83 -2.13
C ARG A 183 21.25 -31.60 -1.75
N SER A 184 20.86 -32.00 -0.53
CA SER A 184 19.49 -31.80 -0.05
C SER A 184 19.13 -30.31 0.07
N LEU A 185 20.06 -29.47 0.55
CA LEU A 185 19.85 -28.03 0.60
C LEU A 185 19.81 -27.40 -0.80
N VAL A 186 20.71 -27.79 -1.70
CA VAL A 186 20.66 -27.29 -3.09
C VAL A 186 19.35 -27.65 -3.75
N ALA A 187 18.87 -28.89 -3.60
CA ALA A 187 17.58 -29.32 -4.13
C ALA A 187 16.41 -28.52 -3.53
N ALA A 188 16.36 -28.39 -2.19
CA ALA A 188 15.32 -27.63 -1.51
C ALA A 188 15.30 -26.16 -1.97
N LEU A 189 16.46 -25.50 -2.02
CA LEU A 189 16.57 -24.11 -2.45
C LEU A 189 16.27 -23.93 -3.95
N ALA A 190 16.61 -24.89 -4.79
CA ALA A 190 16.27 -24.85 -6.22
C ALA A 190 14.75 -24.96 -6.42
N VAL A 191 14.08 -25.83 -5.65
CA VAL A 191 12.61 -25.93 -5.65
C VAL A 191 11.99 -24.63 -5.14
N THR A 192 12.47 -24.08 -4.01
CA THR A 192 11.98 -22.79 -3.49
C THR A 192 12.19 -21.67 -4.51
N PHE A 193 13.35 -21.60 -5.16
CA PHE A 193 13.64 -20.62 -6.20
C PHE A 193 12.65 -20.74 -7.37
N ALA A 194 12.46 -21.94 -7.92
CA ALA A 194 11.61 -22.15 -9.08
C ALA A 194 10.13 -21.85 -8.78
N LEU A 195 9.60 -22.37 -7.67
CA LEU A 195 8.20 -22.16 -7.29
C LEU A 195 7.90 -20.70 -6.94
N SER A 196 8.79 -20.06 -6.17
CA SER A 196 8.60 -18.65 -5.79
C SER A 196 8.77 -17.70 -6.97
N LEU A 197 9.72 -17.96 -7.89
CA LEU A 197 9.87 -17.15 -9.11
C LEU A 197 8.67 -17.33 -10.04
N ALA A 198 8.20 -18.57 -10.24
CA ALA A 198 7.00 -18.82 -11.05
C ALA A 198 5.76 -18.14 -10.46
N TYR A 199 5.57 -18.22 -9.14
CA TYR A 199 4.50 -17.53 -8.44
C TYR A 199 4.63 -16.01 -8.53
N SER A 200 5.86 -15.48 -8.45
CA SER A 200 6.15 -14.05 -8.63
C SER A 200 5.75 -13.57 -10.02
N VAL A 201 6.12 -14.29 -11.08
CA VAL A 201 5.75 -13.95 -12.46
C VAL A 201 4.23 -14.00 -12.66
N TRP A 202 3.59 -15.07 -12.19
CA TRP A 202 2.13 -15.22 -12.31
C TRP A 202 1.38 -14.13 -11.56
N LEU A 203 1.70 -13.90 -10.28
CA LEU A 203 0.99 -12.91 -9.46
C LEU A 203 1.27 -11.49 -9.93
N THR A 204 2.47 -11.18 -10.43
CA THR A 204 2.76 -9.85 -11.00
C THR A 204 1.88 -9.57 -12.21
N ALA A 205 1.54 -10.59 -13.00
CA ALA A 205 0.69 -10.44 -14.18
C ALA A 205 -0.80 -10.29 -13.83
N THR A 206 -1.26 -10.83 -12.69
CA THR A 206 -2.67 -10.78 -12.29
C THR A 206 -2.97 -9.68 -11.27
N ASN A 207 -2.05 -9.40 -10.35
CA ASN A 207 -2.19 -8.37 -9.32
C ASN A 207 -0.79 -7.90 -8.88
N GLN A 208 -0.24 -6.91 -9.60
CA GLN A 208 1.10 -6.38 -9.36
C GLN A 208 1.29 -5.77 -7.96
N PRO A 209 0.35 -4.95 -7.41
CA PRO A 209 0.49 -4.40 -6.06
C PRO A 209 0.62 -5.48 -4.99
N LEU A 210 -0.23 -6.51 -5.04
CA LEU A 210 -0.15 -7.67 -4.15
C LEU A 210 1.19 -8.39 -4.33
N ALA A 211 1.58 -8.67 -5.58
CA ALA A 211 2.83 -9.34 -5.90
C ALA A 211 4.05 -8.59 -5.35
N TYR A 212 4.00 -7.26 -5.30
CA TYR A 212 5.12 -6.43 -4.88
C TYR A 212 5.49 -6.64 -3.42
N PHE A 213 4.49 -6.70 -2.53
CA PHE A 213 4.69 -6.81 -1.07
C PHE A 213 4.59 -8.23 -0.50
N HIS A 214 4.10 -9.20 -1.30
CA HIS A 214 3.89 -10.56 -0.83
C HIS A 214 5.21 -11.33 -0.57
N SER A 215 5.40 -11.90 0.62
CA SER A 215 6.67 -12.56 0.98
C SER A 215 7.01 -13.75 0.05
N ALA A 216 6.01 -14.50 -0.42
CA ALA A 216 6.23 -15.68 -1.27
C ALA A 216 6.68 -15.34 -2.71
N THR A 217 6.45 -14.12 -3.21
CA THR A 217 6.94 -13.69 -4.53
C THR A 217 8.39 -13.19 -4.48
N ARG A 218 8.95 -13.06 -3.27
CA ARG A 218 10.31 -12.54 -3.01
C ARG A 218 11.29 -13.58 -2.48
N VAL A 219 10.80 -14.70 -1.92
CA VAL A 219 11.66 -15.69 -1.27
C VAL A 219 12.68 -16.34 -2.22
N TRP A 220 12.42 -16.38 -3.53
CA TRP A 220 13.36 -16.85 -4.54
C TRP A 220 14.67 -16.05 -4.56
N GLU A 221 14.66 -14.76 -4.22
CA GLU A 221 15.86 -13.91 -4.21
C GLU A 221 16.85 -14.37 -3.12
N PHE A 222 16.33 -14.70 -1.94
CA PHE A 222 17.12 -15.31 -0.87
C PHE A 222 17.59 -16.72 -1.24
N ALA A 223 16.72 -17.51 -1.90
CA ALA A 223 17.07 -18.84 -2.38
C ALA A 223 18.22 -18.79 -3.40
N LEU A 224 18.22 -17.82 -4.33
CA LEU A 224 19.28 -17.58 -5.30
C LEU A 224 20.61 -17.25 -4.61
N GLY A 225 20.58 -16.38 -3.60
CA GLY A 225 21.74 -16.12 -2.75
C GLY A 225 22.26 -17.38 -2.05
N GLY A 226 21.35 -18.18 -1.48
CA GLY A 226 21.68 -19.43 -0.81
C GLY A 226 22.26 -20.49 -1.74
N LEU A 227 21.69 -20.65 -2.94
CA LEU A 227 22.21 -21.51 -4.00
C LEU A 227 23.64 -21.09 -4.36
N THR A 228 23.84 -19.80 -4.61
CA THR A 228 25.16 -19.22 -4.90
C THR A 228 26.14 -19.55 -3.78
N ALA A 229 25.78 -19.41 -2.50
CA ALA A 229 26.65 -19.74 -1.38
C ALA A 229 27.05 -21.23 -1.33
N LEU A 230 26.18 -22.13 -1.76
CA LEU A 230 26.43 -23.58 -1.76
C LEU A 230 27.16 -24.06 -3.01
N THR A 231 27.12 -23.33 -4.13
CA THR A 231 27.69 -23.75 -5.41
C THR A 231 28.92 -22.94 -5.84
N ILE A 232 29.20 -21.79 -5.22
CA ILE A 232 30.31 -20.91 -5.60
C ILE A 232 31.67 -21.62 -5.64
N ASP A 233 31.92 -22.56 -4.71
CA ASP A 233 33.18 -23.31 -4.66
C ASP A 233 33.25 -24.46 -5.69
N ALA A 234 32.13 -24.80 -6.34
CA ALA A 234 32.09 -25.85 -7.36
C ALA A 234 32.58 -25.35 -8.73
N VAL A 235 32.53 -24.03 -8.98
CA VAL A 235 32.91 -23.43 -10.26
C VAL A 235 34.26 -22.73 -10.13
N ARG A 236 35.29 -23.24 -10.81
CA ARG A 236 36.59 -22.56 -10.89
C ARG A 236 36.60 -21.59 -12.05
N VAL A 237 36.31 -20.32 -11.76
CA VAL A 237 36.28 -19.26 -12.78
C VAL A 237 37.69 -18.67 -12.96
N PRO A 238 38.20 -18.59 -14.21
CA PRO A 238 39.48 -17.93 -14.48
C PRO A 238 39.49 -16.47 -14.02
N ARG A 239 40.65 -15.96 -13.61
CA ARG A 239 40.79 -14.61 -13.04
C ARG A 239 40.25 -13.50 -13.95
N VAL A 240 40.49 -13.59 -15.26
CA VAL A 240 40.00 -12.61 -16.24
C VAL A 240 38.48 -12.57 -16.26
N VAL A 241 37.84 -13.74 -16.32
CA VAL A 241 36.37 -13.84 -16.33
C VAL A 241 35.79 -13.29 -15.02
N ARG A 242 36.44 -13.54 -13.86
CA ARG A 242 36.02 -12.94 -12.58
C ARG A 242 36.07 -11.41 -12.59
N ILE A 243 37.11 -10.81 -13.19
CA ILE A 243 37.21 -9.34 -13.32
C ILE A 243 36.06 -8.80 -14.19
N VAL A 244 35.80 -9.44 -15.33
CA VAL A 244 34.71 -9.06 -16.25
C VAL A 244 33.36 -9.21 -15.56
N CYS A 245 33.07 -10.35 -14.94
CA CYS A 245 31.82 -10.57 -14.18
C CYS A 245 31.62 -9.49 -13.10
N GLY A 246 32.69 -9.09 -12.40
CA GLY A 246 32.59 -8.06 -11.37
C GLY A 246 32.14 -6.72 -11.93
N TRP A 247 32.73 -6.25 -13.02
CA TRP A 247 32.34 -4.99 -13.65
C TRP A 247 30.99 -5.06 -14.35
N VAL A 248 30.70 -6.16 -15.06
CA VAL A 248 29.38 -6.39 -15.66
C VAL A 248 28.30 -6.36 -14.58
N GLY A 249 28.52 -7.02 -13.44
CA GLY A 249 27.60 -6.98 -12.31
C GLY A 249 27.40 -5.57 -11.73
N VAL A 250 28.47 -4.80 -11.53
CA VAL A 250 28.36 -3.41 -11.04
C VAL A 250 27.62 -2.51 -12.04
N LEU A 251 27.98 -2.58 -13.33
CA LEU A 251 27.35 -1.77 -14.37
C LEU A 251 25.89 -2.15 -14.55
N ALA A 252 25.57 -3.45 -14.59
CA ALA A 252 24.20 -3.95 -14.67
C ALA A 252 23.35 -3.49 -13.48
N LEU A 253 23.92 -3.46 -12.28
CA LEU A 253 23.21 -2.96 -11.09
C LEU A 253 22.92 -1.46 -11.19
N VAL A 254 23.91 -0.65 -11.61
CA VAL A 254 23.73 0.81 -11.76
C VAL A 254 22.75 1.15 -12.88
N SER A 255 22.76 0.38 -13.98
CA SER A 255 21.87 0.60 -15.12
C SER A 255 20.45 0.11 -14.89
N CYS A 256 20.22 -0.77 -13.90
CA CYS A 256 18.94 -1.45 -13.67
C CYS A 256 17.77 -0.47 -13.60
N GLY A 257 17.81 0.47 -12.67
CA GLY A 257 16.73 1.47 -12.51
C GLY A 257 16.68 2.55 -13.60
N LEU A 258 17.76 2.74 -14.38
CA LEU A 258 17.77 3.71 -15.48
C LEU A 258 17.01 3.16 -16.68
N VAL A 259 17.15 1.85 -16.92
CA VAL A 259 16.62 1.18 -18.11
C VAL A 259 15.24 0.58 -17.86
N LEU A 260 14.99 0.01 -16.67
CA LEU A 260 13.71 -0.61 -16.36
C LEU A 260 12.71 0.43 -15.86
N GLN A 261 11.59 0.59 -16.58
CA GLN A 261 10.39 1.23 -16.06
C GLN A 261 9.68 0.23 -15.16
N VAL A 262 9.75 0.46 -13.85
CA VAL A 262 9.45 -0.57 -12.84
C VAL A 262 7.96 -0.74 -12.54
N GLY A 263 7.12 0.21 -12.99
CA GLY A 263 5.72 0.32 -12.57
C GLY A 263 4.85 -0.91 -12.82
N THR A 264 5.09 -1.70 -13.86
CA THR A 264 4.17 -2.80 -14.25
C THR A 264 4.78 -4.20 -14.28
N VAL A 265 6.11 -4.33 -14.34
CA VAL A 265 6.78 -5.63 -14.59
C VAL A 265 7.52 -6.21 -13.38
N PHE A 266 7.47 -5.52 -12.25
CA PHE A 266 8.25 -5.83 -11.04
C PHE A 266 7.34 -6.29 -9.89
N PRO A 267 7.70 -7.30 -9.07
CA PRO A 267 8.95 -8.08 -9.04
C PRO A 267 9.19 -8.91 -10.29
N GLY A 268 8.18 -9.68 -10.72
CA GLY A 268 8.17 -10.54 -11.90
C GLY A 268 9.51 -11.16 -12.31
N TYR A 269 9.71 -11.28 -13.61
CA TYR A 269 10.99 -11.66 -14.20
C TYR A 269 11.98 -10.49 -14.23
N ALA A 270 11.51 -9.24 -14.12
CA ALA A 270 12.35 -8.05 -14.17
C ALA A 270 13.37 -7.99 -13.02
N ALA A 271 12.99 -8.48 -11.82
CA ALA A 271 13.88 -8.58 -10.67
C ALA A 271 15.04 -9.58 -10.86
N LEU A 272 15.04 -10.43 -11.91
CA LEU A 272 16.21 -11.24 -12.26
C LEU A 272 17.42 -10.36 -12.61
N TRP A 273 17.20 -9.17 -13.16
CA TRP A 273 18.30 -8.28 -13.53
C TRP A 273 19.17 -7.86 -12.33
N PRO A 274 18.66 -7.15 -11.30
CA PRO A 274 19.47 -6.72 -10.17
C PRO A 274 20.00 -7.91 -9.34
N THR A 275 19.25 -9.00 -9.26
CA THR A 275 19.65 -10.20 -8.50
C THR A 275 20.78 -10.97 -9.19
N LEU A 276 20.74 -11.15 -10.50
CA LEU A 276 21.85 -11.74 -11.27
C LEU A 276 23.07 -10.82 -11.30
N ALA A 277 22.87 -9.50 -11.35
CA ALA A 277 23.96 -8.53 -11.19
C ALA A 277 24.70 -8.72 -9.85
N ALA A 278 23.95 -8.90 -8.74
CA ALA A 278 24.54 -9.25 -7.45
C ALA A 278 25.27 -10.59 -7.48
N VAL A 279 24.70 -11.64 -8.09
CA VAL A 279 25.36 -12.95 -8.23
C VAL A 279 26.68 -12.84 -8.99
N LEU A 280 26.74 -12.06 -10.08
CA LEU A 280 27.97 -11.81 -10.83
C LEU A 280 29.06 -11.18 -9.97
N VAL A 281 28.71 -10.20 -9.13
CA VAL A 281 29.65 -9.58 -8.16
C VAL A 281 30.08 -10.59 -7.09
N LEU A 282 29.16 -11.43 -6.59
CA LEU A 282 29.47 -12.45 -5.59
C LEU A 282 30.45 -13.51 -6.11
N VAL A 283 30.23 -14.00 -7.35
CA VAL A 283 31.05 -14.97 -8.06
C VAL A 283 32.42 -14.38 -8.43
N ALA A 284 32.45 -13.12 -8.86
CA ALA A 284 33.70 -12.40 -9.12
C ALA A 284 34.61 -12.44 -7.90
N GLY A 285 34.07 -12.09 -6.73
CA GLY A 285 34.77 -12.09 -5.44
C GLY A 285 36.14 -11.41 -5.43
N ALA A 286 37.01 -11.78 -4.47
CA ALA A 286 38.34 -11.18 -4.36
C ALA A 286 39.27 -11.66 -5.49
N THR A 287 39.54 -10.80 -6.48
CA THR A 287 40.32 -11.14 -7.68
C THR A 287 41.82 -10.88 -7.51
N ASP A 288 42.21 -10.22 -6.40
CA ASP A 288 43.55 -9.71 -6.10
C ASP A 288 44.14 -8.85 -7.23
N SER A 289 43.29 -8.33 -8.13
CA SER A 289 43.66 -7.55 -9.31
C SER A 289 43.56 -6.05 -9.03
N ARG A 290 44.44 -5.26 -9.65
CA ARG A 290 44.38 -3.79 -9.54
C ARG A 290 43.19 -3.19 -10.30
N ILE A 291 42.68 -3.89 -11.30
CA ILE A 291 41.57 -3.46 -12.16
C ILE A 291 40.23 -4.14 -11.81
N GLY A 292 40.20 -5.00 -10.79
CA GLY A 292 38.97 -5.71 -10.41
C GLY A 292 37.95 -4.79 -9.74
N ALA A 293 36.66 -5.03 -10.01
CA ALA A 293 35.57 -4.33 -9.34
C ALA A 293 35.61 -4.51 -7.81
N ASP A 294 36.20 -5.60 -7.32
CA ASP A 294 36.42 -5.84 -5.88
C ASP A 294 37.28 -4.77 -5.23
N ARG A 295 38.23 -4.14 -5.94
CA ARG A 295 39.03 -3.02 -5.43
C ARG A 295 38.20 -1.75 -5.26
N PHE A 296 37.31 -1.47 -6.22
CA PHE A 296 36.37 -0.35 -6.14
C PHE A 296 35.41 -0.54 -4.97
N LEU A 297 34.77 -1.71 -4.87
CA LEU A 297 33.84 -2.04 -3.79
C LEU A 297 34.53 -2.11 -2.41
N SER A 298 35.80 -2.51 -2.35
CA SER A 298 36.56 -2.54 -1.09
C SER A 298 37.17 -1.19 -0.70
N ALA A 299 36.88 -0.10 -1.42
CA ALA A 299 37.37 1.22 -1.07
C ALA A 299 36.87 1.63 0.33
N ARG A 300 37.74 2.24 1.14
CA ARG A 300 37.43 2.63 2.53
C ARG A 300 36.14 3.46 2.67
N PRO A 301 35.84 4.44 1.79
CA PRO A 301 34.60 5.20 1.87
C PRO A 301 33.36 4.31 1.66
N LEU A 302 33.39 3.43 0.65
CA LEU A 302 32.28 2.51 0.35
C LEU A 302 32.07 1.51 1.49
N VAL A 303 33.15 0.94 2.05
CA VAL A 303 33.03 0.01 3.18
C VAL A 303 32.42 0.71 4.40
N ARG A 304 32.85 1.93 4.74
CA ARG A 304 32.26 2.72 5.83
C ARG A 304 30.80 3.05 5.58
N MET A 305 30.45 3.40 4.35
CA MET A 305 29.05 3.61 3.96
C MET A 305 28.24 2.30 4.06
N GLY A 306 28.85 1.16 3.78
CA GLY A 306 28.26 -0.17 3.94
C GLY A 306 27.95 -0.51 5.41
N ASP A 307 28.71 0.04 6.35
CA ASP A 307 28.42 -0.08 7.79
C ASP A 307 27.22 0.78 8.20
N LEU A 308 27.03 1.93 7.56
CA LEU A 308 25.90 2.86 7.78
C LEU A 308 24.65 2.51 6.95
N SER A 309 24.77 1.60 5.98
CA SER A 309 23.75 1.36 4.96
C SER A 309 22.37 1.06 5.53
N TYR A 310 22.32 0.41 6.70
CA TYR A 310 21.08 0.06 7.38
C TYR A 310 20.40 1.29 7.97
N ALA A 311 21.10 2.07 8.80
CA ALA A 311 20.55 3.28 9.39
C ALA A 311 20.21 4.34 8.32
N LEU A 312 21.00 4.42 7.24
CA LEU A 312 20.70 5.30 6.10
C LEU A 312 19.40 4.87 5.40
N TYR A 313 19.21 3.56 5.19
CA TYR A 313 17.96 3.03 4.63
C TYR A 313 16.75 3.34 5.52
N LEU A 314 16.89 3.39 6.85
CA LEU A 314 15.77 3.72 7.72
C LEU A 314 15.44 5.23 7.71
N TRP A 315 16.44 6.10 7.65
CA TRP A 315 16.23 7.56 7.75
C TRP A 315 15.88 8.24 6.43
N HIS A 316 16.30 7.72 5.28
CA HIS A 316 16.12 8.44 4.02
C HIS A 316 14.64 8.67 3.67
N TRP A 317 13.78 7.69 3.93
CA TRP A 317 12.38 7.73 3.52
C TRP A 317 11.53 8.66 4.38
N PRO A 318 11.51 8.57 5.73
CA PRO A 318 10.75 9.52 6.54
C PRO A 318 11.20 10.97 6.35
N ILE A 319 12.51 11.21 6.21
CA ILE A 319 13.04 12.56 5.99
C ILE A 319 12.59 13.13 4.64
N LEU A 320 12.58 12.30 3.58
CA LEU A 320 12.05 12.69 2.29
C LEU A 320 10.55 13.04 2.40
N LEU A 321 9.74 12.16 3.00
CA LEU A 321 8.30 12.40 3.08
C LEU A 321 7.94 13.59 3.96
N PHE A 322 8.59 13.77 5.11
CA PHE A 322 8.41 14.99 5.91
C PHE A 322 8.79 16.24 5.13
N PHE A 323 9.85 16.19 4.31
CA PHE A 323 10.24 17.34 3.48
C PHE A 323 9.14 17.65 2.45
N LEU A 324 8.66 16.64 1.72
CA LEU A 324 7.60 16.80 0.71
C LEU A 324 6.30 17.33 1.34
N THR A 325 5.84 16.74 2.44
CA THR A 325 4.61 17.15 3.14
C THR A 325 4.72 18.57 3.73
N THR A 326 5.87 18.94 4.32
CA THR A 326 6.02 20.30 4.87
C THR A 326 6.14 21.38 3.81
N ARG A 327 6.55 21.02 2.59
CA ARG A 327 6.72 21.95 1.46
C ARG A 327 5.56 21.96 0.48
N ASP A 328 4.56 21.10 0.65
CA ASP A 328 3.48 20.87 -0.34
C ASP A 328 4.04 20.61 -1.74
N GLN A 329 5.04 19.72 -1.82
CA GLN A 329 5.72 19.39 -3.06
C GLN A 329 5.62 17.90 -3.34
N GLU A 330 5.48 17.54 -4.61
CA GLU A 330 5.52 16.14 -5.06
C GLU A 330 6.95 15.66 -5.33
N THR A 331 7.85 16.58 -5.67
CA THR A 331 9.24 16.27 -6.03
C THR A 331 10.21 17.24 -5.39
N VAL A 332 11.46 16.80 -5.20
CA VAL A 332 12.53 17.66 -4.68
C VAL A 332 13.49 18.09 -5.79
N SER A 333 13.99 19.32 -5.70
CA SER A 333 15.09 19.76 -6.55
C SER A 333 16.40 19.02 -6.23
N VAL A 334 17.42 19.17 -7.08
CA VAL A 334 18.75 18.58 -6.85
C VAL A 334 19.35 19.02 -5.51
N VAL A 335 19.19 20.31 -5.17
CA VAL A 335 19.73 20.88 -3.92
C VAL A 335 18.94 20.38 -2.72
N GLU A 336 17.62 20.37 -2.79
CA GLU A 336 16.75 19.87 -1.71
C GLU A 336 16.97 18.39 -1.46
N GLY A 337 17.06 17.58 -2.51
CA GLY A 337 17.40 16.17 -2.40
C GLY A 337 18.79 15.94 -1.80
N ALA A 338 19.78 16.78 -2.13
CA ALA A 338 21.10 16.70 -1.50
C ALA A 338 21.05 17.04 0.00
N VAL A 339 20.20 17.98 0.40
CA VAL A 339 19.95 18.29 1.82
C VAL A 339 19.27 17.12 2.52
N VAL A 340 18.22 16.54 1.94
CA VAL A 340 17.52 15.35 2.46
C VAL A 340 18.53 14.22 2.70
N ILE A 341 19.33 13.86 1.69
CA ILE A 341 20.35 12.81 1.81
C ILE A 341 21.40 13.17 2.86
N GLY A 342 21.86 14.43 2.90
CA GLY A 342 22.81 14.92 3.88
C GLY A 342 22.31 14.75 5.31
N VAL A 343 21.06 15.14 5.58
CA VAL A 343 20.40 14.95 6.88
C VAL A 343 20.27 13.47 7.22
N SER A 344 19.83 12.64 6.29
CA SER A 344 19.71 11.19 6.50
C SER A 344 21.04 10.52 6.81
N VAL A 345 22.14 10.95 6.16
CA VAL A 345 23.49 10.46 6.47
C VAL A 345 23.95 10.89 7.86
N VAL A 346 23.71 12.15 8.25
CA VAL A 346 24.02 12.63 9.61
C VAL A 346 23.27 11.80 10.65
N LEU A 347 21.95 11.64 10.48
CA LEU A 347 21.14 10.82 11.38
C LEU A 347 21.58 9.36 11.40
N ALA A 348 21.93 8.78 10.25
CA ALA A 348 22.48 7.43 10.18
C ALA A 348 23.79 7.27 10.97
N VAL A 349 24.69 8.25 10.89
CA VAL A 349 25.94 8.26 11.67
C VAL A 349 25.64 8.36 13.17
N LEU A 350 24.72 9.24 13.56
CA LEU A 350 24.32 9.42 14.97
C LEU A 350 23.67 8.15 15.53
N THR A 351 22.69 7.56 14.81
CA THR A 351 22.05 6.31 15.22
C THR A 351 23.05 5.17 15.30
N HIS A 352 23.96 5.04 14.33
CA HIS A 352 24.98 4.00 14.34
C HIS A 352 25.91 4.13 15.56
N ARG A 353 26.37 5.34 15.87
CA ARG A 353 27.33 5.60 16.95
C ARG A 353 26.69 5.55 18.35
N PHE A 354 25.50 6.12 18.51
CA PHE A 354 24.88 6.34 19.82
C PHE A 354 23.80 5.32 20.17
N VAL A 355 23.26 4.59 19.19
CA VAL A 355 22.22 3.58 19.43
C VAL A 355 22.73 2.18 19.10
N GLU A 356 23.17 1.93 17.88
CA GLU A 356 23.55 0.56 17.47
C GLU A 356 24.79 0.04 18.20
N GLN A 357 25.89 0.80 18.21
CA GLN A 357 27.14 0.35 18.83
C GLN A 357 26.99 0.12 20.35
N PRO A 358 26.35 1.03 21.11
CA PRO A 358 26.12 0.80 22.54
C PRO A 358 25.16 -0.36 22.80
N ALA A 359 24.07 -0.49 22.03
CA ALA A 359 23.11 -1.58 22.22
C ALA A 359 23.74 -2.96 22.03
N ARG A 360 24.61 -3.13 21.02
CA ARG A 360 25.30 -4.40 20.77
C ARG A 360 26.28 -4.80 21.88
N ASN A 361 26.88 -3.82 22.54
CA ASN A 361 27.89 -4.04 23.58
C ASN A 361 27.33 -3.92 25.01
N ALA A 362 26.04 -3.59 25.15
CA ALA A 362 25.40 -3.39 26.45
C ALA A 362 25.53 -4.64 27.33
N ARG A 363 25.88 -4.44 28.60
CA ARG A 363 26.00 -5.53 29.58
C ARG A 363 24.71 -6.33 29.69
N MET A 364 23.55 -5.69 29.59
CA MET A 364 22.24 -6.37 29.61
C MET A 364 22.09 -7.38 28.48
N VAL A 365 22.66 -7.11 27.31
CA VAL A 365 22.64 -7.98 26.13
C VAL A 365 23.62 -9.14 26.28
N THR A 366 24.82 -8.87 26.79
CA THR A 366 25.93 -9.84 26.82
C THR A 366 26.01 -10.67 28.09
N ALA A 367 25.43 -10.20 29.21
CA ALA A 367 25.56 -10.84 30.51
C ALA A 367 24.81 -12.17 30.64
N THR A 368 23.74 -12.39 29.87
CA THR A 368 22.96 -13.63 29.93
C THR A 368 22.61 -14.15 28.54
N PRO A 369 22.39 -15.47 28.36
CA PRO A 369 21.96 -16.04 27.08
C PRO A 369 20.62 -15.52 26.56
N TRP A 370 19.80 -14.90 27.43
CA TRP A 370 18.50 -14.30 27.13
C TRP A 370 18.55 -12.76 27.11
N GLY A 371 19.71 -12.16 27.33
CA GLY A 371 19.89 -10.72 27.45
C GLY A 371 19.41 -9.96 26.21
N ALA A 372 19.73 -10.48 25.03
CA ALA A 372 19.29 -9.94 23.75
C ALA A 372 17.76 -9.88 23.59
N TYR A 373 17.03 -10.90 24.08
CA TYR A 373 15.57 -10.96 24.00
C TYR A 373 14.92 -9.98 24.96
N ARG A 374 15.43 -9.92 26.21
CA ARG A 374 14.97 -8.93 27.20
C ARG A 374 15.17 -7.51 26.71
N PHE A 375 16.36 -7.22 26.15
CA PHE A 375 16.64 -5.94 25.53
C PHE A 375 15.67 -5.64 24.38
N GLY A 376 15.43 -6.60 23.48
CA GLY A 376 14.49 -6.44 22.37
C GLY A 376 13.07 -6.09 22.85
N ILE A 377 12.56 -6.81 23.85
CA ILE A 377 11.23 -6.54 24.44
C ILE A 377 11.18 -5.15 25.07
N LEU A 378 12.19 -4.80 25.88
CA LEU A 378 12.25 -3.48 26.53
C LEU A 378 12.38 -2.33 25.54
N ALA A 379 13.05 -2.54 24.40
CA ALA A 379 13.16 -1.55 23.34
C ALA A 379 11.85 -1.41 22.54
N LEU A 380 11.10 -2.51 22.38
CA LEU A 380 9.85 -2.54 21.63
C LEU A 380 8.69 -1.89 22.40
N LEU A 381 8.65 -2.06 23.72
CA LEU A 381 7.55 -1.61 24.57
C LEU A 381 7.22 -0.11 24.40
N PRO A 382 8.17 0.85 24.42
CA PRO A 382 7.87 2.27 24.22
C PRO A 382 7.22 2.57 22.87
N VAL A 383 7.65 1.88 21.80
CA VAL A 383 7.10 2.08 20.45
C VAL A 383 5.65 1.60 20.40
N LEU A 384 5.36 0.41 20.93
CA LEU A 384 4.00 -0.13 20.95
C LEU A 384 3.07 0.68 21.86
N LEU A 385 3.55 1.15 23.00
CA LEU A 385 2.75 1.98 23.90
C LEU A 385 2.43 3.34 23.27
N ALA A 386 3.41 3.98 22.63
CA ALA A 386 3.20 5.26 21.97
C ALA A 386 2.29 5.12 20.74
N ALA A 387 2.47 4.08 19.92
CA ALA A 387 1.60 3.80 18.78
C ALA A 387 0.17 3.44 19.22
N GLY A 388 0.01 2.61 20.26
CA GLY A 388 -1.31 2.28 20.82
C GLY A 388 -2.01 3.48 21.45
N SER A 389 -1.26 4.36 22.11
CA SER A 389 -1.79 5.63 22.64
C SER A 389 -2.22 6.56 21.50
N TRP A 390 -1.44 6.63 20.42
CA TRP A 390 -1.77 7.42 19.24
C TRP A 390 -3.02 6.89 18.53
N GLN A 391 -3.16 5.57 18.37
CA GLN A 391 -4.38 4.95 17.85
C GLN A 391 -5.60 5.27 18.71
N LEU A 392 -5.47 5.17 20.04
CA LEU A 392 -6.56 5.49 20.95
C LEU A 392 -6.99 6.96 20.84
N VAL A 393 -6.03 7.89 20.82
CA VAL A 393 -6.31 9.32 20.66
C VAL A 393 -6.96 9.60 19.30
N THR A 394 -6.50 8.94 18.24
CA THR A 394 -7.06 9.11 16.90
C THR A 394 -8.49 8.57 16.84
N ALA A 395 -8.75 7.40 17.40
CA ALA A 395 -10.11 6.84 17.49
C ALA A 395 -11.05 7.73 18.32
N GLN A 396 -10.56 8.33 19.40
CA GLN A 396 -11.34 9.30 20.19
C GLN A 396 -11.65 10.57 19.39
N ARG A 397 -10.71 11.06 18.57
CA ARG A 397 -10.92 12.23 17.70
C ARG A 397 -11.81 11.93 16.50
N ALA A 398 -11.78 10.69 16.01
CA ALA A 398 -12.66 10.22 14.94
C ALA A 398 -14.08 9.94 15.41
N SER A 399 -14.31 9.80 16.72
CA SER A 399 -15.66 9.65 17.27
C SER A 399 -16.39 10.99 17.25
N PHE A 400 -17.48 11.06 16.50
CA PHE A 400 -18.38 12.21 16.47
C PHE A 400 -19.83 11.74 16.37
N THR A 401 -20.75 12.62 16.74
CA THR A 401 -22.18 12.47 16.46
C THR A 401 -22.63 13.69 15.69
N VAL A 402 -23.43 13.48 14.64
CA VAL A 402 -24.15 14.57 13.98
C VAL A 402 -25.30 14.98 14.90
N ALA A 403 -24.98 15.72 15.95
CA ALA A 403 -25.97 16.31 16.84
C ALA A 403 -26.43 17.62 16.20
N ALA A 404 -27.36 17.54 15.25
CA ALA A 404 -28.07 18.73 14.82
C ALA A 404 -28.85 19.27 16.03
N GLU A 405 -28.49 20.45 16.53
CA GLU A 405 -29.41 21.21 17.38
C GLU A 405 -30.72 21.40 16.59
N GLU A 406 -31.88 21.42 17.26
CA GLU A 406 -33.22 21.41 16.64
C GLU A 406 -33.47 22.47 15.53
N ASN A 407 -32.57 23.46 15.36
CA ASN A 407 -32.65 24.51 14.36
C ASN A 407 -31.38 24.66 13.47
N GLU A 408 -30.49 23.67 13.45
CA GLU A 408 -29.24 23.77 12.70
C GLU A 408 -29.33 23.15 11.30
N THR A 409 -29.09 23.98 10.27
CA THR A 409 -28.99 23.53 8.88
C THR A 409 -27.55 23.14 8.56
N LEU A 410 -27.28 21.84 8.54
CA LEU A 410 -25.97 21.27 8.23
C LEU A 410 -25.85 20.90 6.74
N GLY A 411 -24.62 20.92 6.23
CA GLY A 411 -24.31 20.38 4.90
C GLY A 411 -25.16 20.99 3.79
N ALA A 412 -25.62 20.15 2.87
CA ALA A 412 -26.39 20.57 1.70
C ALA A 412 -27.69 21.33 2.05
N GLN A 413 -28.25 21.11 3.25
CA GLN A 413 -29.44 21.84 3.70
C GLN A 413 -29.16 23.32 3.93
N ALA A 414 -27.91 23.70 4.25
CA ALA A 414 -27.52 25.10 4.39
C ALA A 414 -27.68 25.87 3.07
N LEU A 415 -27.31 25.27 1.94
CA LEU A 415 -27.51 25.86 0.62
C LEU A 415 -29.00 26.01 0.29
N HIS A 416 -29.80 24.99 0.61
CA HIS A 416 -31.25 25.05 0.41
C HIS A 416 -31.92 26.15 1.25
N ALA A 417 -31.52 26.28 2.51
CA ALA A 417 -32.03 27.28 3.45
C ALA A 417 -31.40 28.68 3.28
N ARG A 418 -30.40 28.83 2.39
CA ARG A 418 -29.57 30.04 2.26
C ARG A 418 -28.91 30.46 3.58
N ALA A 419 -28.52 29.48 4.38
CA ALA A 419 -27.77 29.67 5.62
C ALA A 419 -26.27 29.91 5.33
N PRO A 420 -25.50 30.41 6.31
CA PRO A 420 -24.05 30.54 6.18
C PRO A 420 -23.38 29.19 5.86
N LEU A 421 -22.38 29.22 4.97
CA LEU A 421 -21.63 28.01 4.61
C LEU A 421 -20.67 27.56 5.72
N VAL A 422 -20.11 28.53 6.45
CA VAL A 422 -19.18 28.30 7.55
C VAL A 422 -19.54 29.24 8.70
N ASP A 423 -19.76 28.66 9.88
CA ASP A 423 -19.82 29.35 11.17
C ASP A 423 -18.53 29.05 11.94
N ALA A 424 -17.71 30.08 12.15
CA ALA A 424 -16.43 29.97 12.86
C ALA A 424 -16.57 29.59 14.34
N GLY A 425 -17.76 29.74 14.93
CA GLY A 425 -18.04 29.32 16.30
C GLY A 425 -18.30 27.82 16.45
N LYS A 426 -18.40 27.09 15.33
CA LYS A 426 -18.81 25.68 15.29
C LYS A 426 -17.72 24.78 14.70
N PRO A 427 -17.60 23.54 15.20
CA PRO A 427 -16.67 22.58 14.62
C PRO A 427 -17.08 22.25 13.18
N VAL A 428 -16.09 21.89 12.37
CA VAL A 428 -16.33 21.30 11.06
C VAL A 428 -16.51 19.79 11.24
N LEU A 429 -17.54 19.24 10.60
CA LEU A 429 -17.89 17.82 10.62
C LEU A 429 -17.62 17.19 9.25
N PRO A 430 -17.32 15.88 9.19
CA PRO A 430 -16.79 15.08 10.30
C PRO A 430 -15.42 15.64 10.74
N PRO A 431 -14.93 15.31 11.96
CA PRO A 431 -13.55 15.61 12.32
C PRO A 431 -12.57 14.99 11.31
N TYR A 432 -11.45 15.66 11.04
CA TYR A 432 -10.47 15.19 10.05
C TYR A 432 -9.97 13.76 10.32
N ALA A 433 -9.85 13.36 11.58
CA ALA A 433 -9.46 12.00 11.97
C ALA A 433 -10.46 10.91 11.52
N ALA A 434 -11.72 11.27 11.24
CA ALA A 434 -12.75 10.36 10.76
C ALA A 434 -12.85 10.30 9.24
N LEU A 435 -12.17 11.19 8.49
CA LEU A 435 -12.22 11.25 7.02
C LEU A 435 -11.97 9.92 6.31
N PRO A 436 -10.99 9.08 6.72
CA PRO A 436 -10.78 7.79 6.06
C PRO A 436 -11.97 6.82 6.16
N GLU A 437 -12.88 7.05 7.11
CA GLU A 437 -14.07 6.23 7.35
C GLU A 437 -15.33 6.89 6.76
N GLN A 438 -15.19 7.94 5.94
CA GLN A 438 -16.31 8.70 5.36
C GLN A 438 -16.83 8.17 4.03
N PHE A 439 -16.37 7.01 3.57
CA PHE A 439 -17.01 6.31 2.47
C PHE A 439 -18.00 5.28 3.03
N ASP A 440 -19.30 5.42 2.73
CA ASP A 440 -20.30 4.47 3.21
C ASP A 440 -20.04 3.09 2.58
N SER A 441 -19.54 2.18 3.41
CA SER A 441 -19.05 0.87 3.02
C SER A 441 -19.97 -0.20 3.60
N PHE A 442 -20.26 -1.23 2.80
CA PHE A 442 -21.04 -2.37 3.24
C PHE A 442 -20.21 -3.34 4.07
N GLY A 443 -20.79 -3.87 5.14
CA GLY A 443 -20.25 -5.01 5.87
C GLY A 443 -20.34 -6.30 5.06
N GLU A 444 -19.47 -7.28 5.34
CA GLU A 444 -19.45 -8.58 4.65
C GLU A 444 -20.80 -9.32 4.74
N GLU A 445 -21.54 -9.14 5.83
CA GLU A 445 -22.85 -9.77 6.04
C GLU A 445 -23.97 -9.15 5.18
N GLU A 446 -23.78 -7.90 4.71
CA GLU A 446 -24.72 -7.20 3.82
C GLU A 446 -24.51 -7.58 2.35
N CYS A 447 -23.45 -8.33 2.03
CA CYS A 447 -23.02 -8.62 0.66
C CYS A 447 -23.04 -10.11 0.33
N ARG A 448 -23.32 -10.40 -0.94
CA ARG A 448 -23.16 -11.74 -1.54
C ARG A 448 -22.52 -11.63 -2.92
N TYR A 449 -21.84 -12.68 -3.36
CA TYR A 449 -21.34 -12.76 -4.73
C TYR A 449 -22.39 -13.39 -5.65
N SER A 450 -22.50 -12.89 -6.88
CA SER A 450 -23.37 -13.50 -7.88
C SER A 450 -22.86 -14.91 -8.21
N PRO A 451 -23.74 -15.93 -8.32
CA PRO A 451 -23.34 -17.27 -8.74
C PRO A 451 -22.85 -17.31 -10.21
N LYS A 452 -23.06 -16.23 -10.97
CA LYS A 452 -22.70 -16.12 -12.39
C LYS A 452 -21.38 -15.41 -12.64
N ASN A 453 -20.91 -14.61 -11.68
CA ASN A 453 -19.67 -13.87 -11.78
C ASN A 453 -19.08 -13.70 -10.37
N GLU A 454 -17.91 -14.31 -10.14
CA GLU A 454 -17.23 -14.33 -8.84
C GLU A 454 -16.72 -12.95 -8.40
N GLU A 455 -16.62 -11.98 -9.31
CA GLU A 455 -16.25 -10.60 -8.99
C GLU A 455 -17.47 -9.68 -8.79
N LEU A 456 -18.68 -10.13 -9.16
CA LEU A 456 -19.90 -9.35 -8.99
C LEU A 456 -20.39 -9.46 -7.55
N ARG A 457 -19.95 -8.52 -6.71
CA ARG A 457 -20.44 -8.34 -5.34
C ARG A 457 -21.73 -7.53 -5.36
N ILE A 458 -22.78 -8.09 -4.76
CA ILE A 458 -24.12 -7.51 -4.63
C ILE A 458 -24.36 -7.27 -3.15
N CYS A 459 -24.51 -6.01 -2.75
CA CYS A 459 -24.76 -5.63 -1.37
C CYS A 459 -26.14 -5.00 -1.23
N THR A 460 -26.85 -5.29 -0.14
CA THR A 460 -28.25 -4.86 0.01
C THR A 460 -28.45 -4.16 1.36
N VAL A 461 -29.16 -3.03 1.34
CA VAL A 461 -29.78 -2.43 2.52
C VAL A 461 -31.27 -2.71 2.45
N ASP A 462 -31.76 -3.50 3.39
CA ASP A 462 -33.17 -3.89 3.50
C ASP A 462 -33.92 -2.95 4.45
N PRO A 463 -35.19 -2.58 4.14
CA PRO A 463 -36.03 -1.85 5.07
C PRO A 463 -36.57 -2.76 6.17
N VAL A 464 -37.08 -2.15 7.24
CA VAL A 464 -37.93 -2.87 8.18
C VAL A 464 -39.23 -3.31 7.49
N GLY A 465 -39.33 -4.61 7.16
CA GLY A 465 -40.51 -5.22 6.53
C GLY A 465 -40.29 -5.56 5.04
N GLU A 466 -41.38 -5.80 4.32
CA GLU A 466 -41.31 -6.10 2.88
C GLU A 466 -41.08 -4.81 2.09
N PRO A 467 -40.13 -4.78 1.14
CA PRO A 467 -39.85 -3.58 0.37
C PRO A 467 -40.95 -3.28 -0.65
N VAL A 468 -41.42 -2.03 -0.67
CA VAL A 468 -42.40 -1.54 -1.68
C VAL A 468 -41.75 -1.19 -3.01
N ARG A 469 -40.45 -0.87 -2.99
CA ARG A 469 -39.63 -0.60 -4.18
C ARG A 469 -38.23 -1.19 -4.02
N ARG A 470 -37.63 -1.59 -5.14
CA ARG A 470 -36.23 -1.99 -5.24
C ARG A 470 -35.47 -1.03 -6.13
N VAL A 471 -34.42 -0.42 -5.60
CA VAL A 471 -33.55 0.50 -6.33
C VAL A 471 -32.16 -0.12 -6.42
N VAL A 472 -31.61 -0.22 -7.64
CA VAL A 472 -30.22 -0.65 -7.83
C VAL A 472 -29.33 0.56 -8.06
N VAL A 473 -28.23 0.66 -7.33
CA VAL A 473 -27.13 1.60 -7.59
C VAL A 473 -26.01 0.85 -8.29
N VAL A 474 -25.62 1.27 -9.49
CA VAL A 474 -24.64 0.57 -10.34
C VAL A 474 -23.57 1.51 -10.87
N GLY A 475 -22.32 1.06 -10.82
CA GLY A 475 -21.16 1.76 -11.38
C GLY A 475 -19.93 1.71 -10.47
N ASP A 476 -19.15 2.79 -10.52
CA ASP A 476 -17.94 2.96 -9.72
C ASP A 476 -18.24 3.60 -8.36
N SER A 477 -17.20 4.07 -7.67
CA SER A 477 -17.27 4.73 -6.38
C SER A 477 -18.13 6.01 -6.38
N HIS A 478 -18.21 6.73 -7.51
CA HIS A 478 -19.05 7.93 -7.63
C HIS A 478 -20.55 7.59 -7.71
N SER A 479 -20.90 6.40 -8.21
CA SER A 479 -22.26 5.88 -8.07
C SER A 479 -22.52 5.42 -6.64
N GLN A 480 -21.56 4.67 -6.05
CA GLN A 480 -21.71 4.08 -4.73
C GLN A 480 -21.76 5.11 -3.60
N GLN A 481 -21.10 6.26 -3.69
CA GLN A 481 -21.13 7.26 -2.62
C GLN A 481 -22.57 7.68 -2.27
N TYR A 482 -23.47 7.74 -3.26
CA TYR A 482 -24.89 8.10 -3.04
C TYR A 482 -25.66 7.12 -2.15
N ILE A 483 -25.13 5.94 -1.85
CA ILE A 483 -25.72 5.03 -0.86
C ILE A 483 -25.89 5.73 0.50
N ALA A 484 -24.95 6.59 0.90
CA ALA A 484 -25.05 7.37 2.14
C ALA A 484 -26.31 8.27 2.17
N ALA A 485 -26.70 8.84 1.02
CA ALA A 485 -27.92 9.65 0.92
C ALA A 485 -29.20 8.79 0.87
N LEU A 486 -29.10 7.56 0.35
CA LEU A 486 -30.22 6.63 0.17
C LEU A 486 -30.53 5.82 1.44
N ARG A 487 -29.53 5.51 2.27
CA ARG A 487 -29.68 4.68 3.47
C ARG A 487 -30.75 5.23 4.43
N PRO A 488 -30.86 6.55 4.70
CA PRO A 488 -31.96 7.08 5.52
C PRO A 488 -33.34 6.99 4.87
N ILE A 489 -33.43 6.82 3.54
CA ILE A 489 -34.69 6.71 2.79
C ILE A 489 -35.27 5.29 2.87
N VAL A 490 -34.41 4.27 2.98
CA VAL A 490 -34.77 2.84 3.06
C VAL A 490 -35.93 2.61 4.01
N ASP A 491 -35.80 2.99 5.28
CA ASP A 491 -36.85 2.77 6.27
C ASP A 491 -38.02 3.76 6.14
N ARG A 492 -37.77 5.01 5.76
CA ARG A 492 -38.83 6.04 5.60
C ARG A 492 -39.83 5.69 4.51
N ARG A 493 -39.36 5.04 3.44
CA ARG A 493 -40.16 4.70 2.25
C ARG A 493 -40.35 3.20 2.06
N SER A 494 -39.82 2.38 2.96
CA SER A 494 -39.76 0.93 2.79
C SER A 494 -39.13 0.50 1.45
N TRP A 495 -38.05 1.17 1.04
CA TRP A 495 -37.31 0.83 -0.18
C TRP A 495 -36.17 -0.12 0.14
N GLN A 496 -35.91 -1.09 -0.74
CA GLN A 496 -34.68 -1.87 -0.73
C GLN A 496 -33.66 -1.22 -1.66
N VAL A 497 -32.45 -0.96 -1.16
CA VAL A 497 -31.35 -0.41 -1.95
C VAL A 497 -30.32 -1.52 -2.18
N ILE A 498 -30.04 -1.81 -3.45
CA ILE A 498 -29.09 -2.84 -3.87
C ILE A 498 -27.91 -2.14 -4.55
N SER A 499 -26.71 -2.31 -4.03
CA SER A 499 -25.47 -1.81 -4.64
C SER A 499 -24.79 -2.92 -5.43
N MET A 500 -24.53 -2.65 -6.71
CA MET A 500 -23.73 -3.49 -7.60
C MET A 500 -22.63 -2.62 -8.21
N GLY A 501 -21.57 -2.36 -7.45
CA GLY A 501 -20.49 -1.49 -7.92
C GLY A 501 -19.09 -2.07 -7.73
N LYS A 502 -18.18 -1.60 -8.58
CA LYS A 502 -16.77 -1.97 -8.61
C LYS A 502 -15.93 -0.71 -8.76
N GLY A 503 -15.08 -0.43 -7.76
CA GLY A 503 -14.21 0.75 -7.75
C GLY A 503 -13.43 0.90 -9.07
N GLY A 504 -13.40 2.11 -9.62
CA GLY A 504 -12.77 2.41 -10.90
C GLY A 504 -13.49 1.90 -12.16
N CYS A 505 -14.51 1.06 -12.05
CA CYS A 505 -15.28 0.54 -13.19
C CYS A 505 -16.64 1.28 -13.32
N PRO A 506 -16.74 2.33 -14.15
CA PRO A 506 -18.05 2.94 -14.42
C PRO A 506 -19.00 1.97 -15.10
N PHE A 507 -20.30 2.22 -14.97
CA PHE A 507 -21.33 1.43 -15.66
C PHE A 507 -21.42 1.82 -17.13
N THR A 508 -20.63 1.17 -17.98
CA THR A 508 -20.45 1.54 -19.40
C THR A 508 -20.08 0.34 -20.27
N THR A 509 -20.37 0.41 -21.57
CA THR A 509 -19.96 -0.63 -22.55
C THR A 509 -18.53 -0.46 -23.05
N ASP A 510 -17.95 0.73 -22.92
CA ASP A 510 -16.66 1.15 -23.50
C ASP A 510 -15.54 1.35 -22.46
N ALA A 511 -15.63 0.66 -21.31
CA ALA A 511 -14.61 0.73 -20.27
C ALA A 511 -13.23 0.36 -20.84
N ALA A 512 -12.16 1.04 -20.42
CA ALA A 512 -10.82 0.84 -21.00
C ALA A 512 -10.25 -0.55 -20.66
N GLU A 513 -10.45 -0.99 -19.43
CA GLU A 513 -10.01 -2.28 -18.90
C GLU A 513 -10.97 -3.42 -19.29
N GLU A 514 -10.41 -4.55 -19.74
CA GLU A 514 -11.20 -5.74 -20.11
C GLU A 514 -12.00 -6.28 -18.92
N ASP A 515 -11.39 -6.31 -17.72
CA ASP A 515 -12.06 -6.80 -16.52
C ASP A 515 -13.27 -5.94 -16.14
N CYS A 516 -13.23 -4.63 -16.40
CA CYS A 516 -14.40 -3.75 -16.23
C CYS A 516 -15.46 -4.05 -17.30
N ARG A 517 -15.10 -4.34 -18.55
CA ARG A 517 -16.08 -4.69 -19.61
C ARG A 517 -16.80 -6.01 -19.30
N VAL A 518 -16.07 -7.03 -18.86
CA VAL A 518 -16.64 -8.34 -18.46
C VAL A 518 -17.58 -8.18 -17.27
N TRP A 519 -17.16 -7.40 -16.26
CA TRP A 519 -18.00 -7.10 -15.09
C TRP A 519 -19.26 -6.31 -15.48
N ASN A 520 -19.14 -5.31 -16.36
CA ASN A 520 -20.26 -4.50 -16.86
C ASN A 520 -21.34 -5.33 -17.59
N ALA A 521 -20.92 -6.32 -18.39
CA ALA A 521 -21.85 -7.22 -19.05
C ALA A 521 -22.59 -8.12 -18.04
N ALA A 522 -21.89 -8.61 -17.02
CA ALA A 522 -22.48 -9.45 -15.98
C ALA A 522 -23.46 -8.68 -15.09
N VAL A 523 -23.12 -7.45 -14.68
CA VAL A 523 -23.99 -6.63 -13.83
C VAL A 523 -25.26 -6.19 -14.57
N LEU A 524 -25.17 -5.83 -15.86
CA LEU A 524 -26.35 -5.55 -16.67
C LEU A 524 -27.32 -6.74 -16.70
N GLN A 525 -26.80 -7.95 -16.89
CA GLN A 525 -27.62 -9.15 -16.88
C GLN A 525 -28.29 -9.38 -15.52
N GLU A 526 -27.55 -9.24 -14.41
CA GLU A 526 -28.08 -9.38 -13.05
C GLU A 526 -29.18 -8.35 -12.77
N ILE A 527 -29.03 -7.10 -13.23
CA ILE A 527 -30.04 -6.04 -13.11
C ILE A 527 -31.32 -6.42 -13.86
N ILE A 528 -31.21 -6.87 -15.11
CA ILE A 528 -32.35 -7.28 -15.93
C ILE A 528 -33.12 -8.43 -15.27
N GLU A 529 -32.41 -9.37 -14.66
CA GLU A 529 -33.02 -10.50 -13.96
C GLU A 529 -33.64 -10.11 -12.61
N THR A 530 -33.01 -9.19 -11.88
CA THR A 530 -33.51 -8.64 -10.61
C THR A 530 -34.81 -7.85 -10.81
N ARG A 531 -34.98 -7.22 -11.98
CA ARG A 531 -36.12 -6.34 -12.33
C ARG A 531 -36.42 -5.30 -11.23
N PRO A 532 -35.45 -4.41 -10.90
CA PRO A 532 -35.70 -3.34 -9.96
C PRO A 532 -36.71 -2.32 -10.49
N ASP A 533 -37.28 -1.53 -9.59
CA ASP A 533 -38.17 -0.41 -9.92
C ASP A 533 -37.41 0.78 -10.53
N ALA A 534 -36.12 0.93 -10.20
CA ALA A 534 -35.23 1.91 -10.83
C ALA A 534 -33.75 1.52 -10.71
N VAL A 535 -32.94 2.02 -11.62
CA VAL A 535 -31.47 1.94 -11.60
C VAL A 535 -30.88 3.34 -11.48
N ILE A 536 -29.98 3.55 -10.51
CA ILE A 536 -29.22 4.78 -10.32
C ILE A 536 -27.80 4.57 -10.83
N THR A 537 -27.31 5.49 -11.67
CA THR A 537 -25.94 5.47 -12.20
C THR A 537 -25.45 6.88 -12.54
N MET A 538 -24.20 7.05 -13.00
CA MET A 538 -23.66 8.35 -13.40
C MET A 538 -24.08 8.76 -14.82
N ALA A 539 -24.21 10.07 -15.05
CA ALA A 539 -24.59 10.69 -16.32
C ALA A 539 -23.41 11.35 -17.05
N THR A 540 -22.38 11.74 -16.31
CA THR A 540 -21.21 12.45 -16.85
C THR A 540 -19.92 11.87 -16.28
N ARG A 541 -18.79 12.23 -16.91
CA ARG A 541 -17.43 11.94 -16.44
C ARG A 541 -16.54 13.16 -16.64
N ASP A 542 -15.35 13.09 -16.04
CA ASP A 542 -14.28 14.07 -16.19
C ASP A 542 -14.68 15.50 -15.75
N VAL A 543 -15.49 15.60 -14.70
CA VAL A 543 -15.78 16.84 -13.97
C VAL A 543 -14.55 17.26 -13.16
N ARG A 544 -13.46 17.62 -13.85
CA ARG A 544 -12.12 17.79 -13.29
C ARG A 544 -11.40 18.96 -13.94
N VAL A 545 -10.58 19.65 -13.16
CA VAL A 545 -9.71 20.73 -13.65
C VAL A 545 -8.90 20.26 -14.86
N GLY A 546 -8.98 21.03 -15.95
CA GLY A 546 -8.21 20.78 -17.18
C GLY A 546 -8.77 19.68 -18.09
N LEU A 547 -9.87 19.03 -17.70
CA LEU A 547 -10.62 18.12 -18.56
C LEU A 547 -11.96 18.74 -18.98
N THR A 548 -12.58 18.17 -20.01
CA THR A 548 -13.90 18.59 -20.47
C THR A 548 -14.92 17.56 -20.00
N GLU A 549 -15.88 17.99 -19.18
CA GLU A 549 -17.00 17.15 -18.78
C GLU A 549 -17.77 16.68 -20.02
N TRP A 550 -18.13 15.40 -20.05
CA TRP A 550 -18.87 14.80 -21.15
C TRP A 550 -19.72 13.62 -20.69
N THR A 551 -20.68 13.21 -21.52
CA THR A 551 -21.49 11.99 -21.30
C THR A 551 -20.99 10.87 -22.21
N PRO A 552 -20.44 9.78 -21.66
CA PRO A 552 -19.94 8.67 -22.46
C PRO A 552 -21.00 7.99 -23.33
N PRO A 553 -20.72 7.71 -24.62
CA PRO A 553 -21.60 6.89 -25.47
C PRO A 553 -21.93 5.54 -24.84
N GLY A 554 -20.95 4.91 -24.18
CA GLY A 554 -21.20 3.65 -23.50
C GLY A 554 -22.17 3.73 -22.31
N TYR A 555 -22.35 4.91 -21.70
CA TYR A 555 -23.42 5.11 -20.71
C TYR A 555 -24.78 5.06 -21.40
N VAL A 556 -24.93 5.77 -22.52
CA VAL A 556 -26.16 5.81 -23.32
C VAL A 556 -26.53 4.41 -23.83
N GLU A 557 -25.55 3.62 -24.23
CA GLU A 557 -25.75 2.22 -24.63
C GLU A 557 -26.29 1.35 -23.48
N GLN A 558 -25.74 1.51 -22.27
CA GLN A 558 -26.27 0.82 -21.09
C GLN A 558 -27.70 1.25 -20.76
N TRP A 559 -28.00 2.56 -20.85
CA TRP A 559 -29.36 3.06 -20.64
C TRP A 559 -30.34 2.50 -21.66
N ARG A 560 -29.94 2.39 -22.93
CA ARG A 560 -30.74 1.74 -23.99
C ARG A 560 -31.02 0.27 -23.68
N ALA A 561 -30.06 -0.46 -23.12
CA ALA A 561 -30.25 -1.84 -22.73
C ALA A 561 -31.27 -1.98 -21.58
N LEU A 562 -31.23 -1.06 -20.60
CA LEU A 562 -32.21 -1.02 -19.51
C LEU A 562 -33.61 -0.58 -19.96
N ASP A 563 -33.70 0.36 -20.91
CA ASP A 563 -34.95 0.75 -21.57
C ASP A 563 -35.60 -0.42 -22.32
N ALA A 564 -34.82 -1.19 -23.07
CA ALA A 564 -35.29 -2.39 -23.75
C ALA A 564 -35.84 -3.45 -22.77
N ALA A 565 -35.36 -3.45 -21.52
CA ALA A 565 -35.87 -4.30 -20.43
C ALA A 565 -37.05 -3.69 -19.66
N GLY A 566 -37.42 -2.43 -19.96
CA GLY A 566 -38.48 -1.68 -19.28
C GLY A 566 -38.12 -1.26 -17.86
N ILE A 567 -36.83 -1.03 -17.57
CA ILE A 567 -36.33 -0.65 -16.25
C ILE A 567 -36.01 0.85 -16.25
N PRO A 568 -36.67 1.68 -15.42
CA PRO A 568 -36.37 3.12 -15.32
C PRO A 568 -34.92 3.39 -14.90
N VAL A 569 -34.32 4.44 -15.46
CA VAL A 569 -32.94 4.85 -15.14
C VAL A 569 -32.95 6.27 -14.59
N VAL A 570 -32.26 6.47 -13.47
CA VAL A 570 -31.91 7.79 -12.93
C VAL A 570 -30.40 7.98 -13.09
N ALA A 571 -30.02 8.84 -14.03
CA ALA A 571 -28.61 9.16 -14.28
C ALA A 571 -28.25 10.48 -13.58
N ILE A 572 -27.26 10.44 -12.67
CA ILE A 572 -26.85 11.58 -11.86
C ILE A 572 -25.60 12.22 -12.46
N ARG A 573 -25.60 13.55 -12.63
CA ARG A 573 -24.40 14.31 -13.02
C ARG A 573 -23.30 14.14 -11.99
N ASP A 574 -22.08 13.87 -12.44
CA ASP A 574 -20.96 13.56 -11.57
C ASP A 574 -20.55 14.76 -10.68
N SER A 575 -19.99 14.48 -9.51
CA SER A 575 -19.49 15.49 -8.57
C SER A 575 -18.11 16.02 -8.98
N PRO A 576 -17.77 17.29 -8.65
CA PRO A 576 -16.46 17.85 -8.95
C PRO A 576 -15.27 17.06 -8.40
N ARG A 577 -14.19 17.02 -9.17
CA ARG A 577 -12.91 16.36 -8.86
C ARG A 577 -11.76 17.37 -8.92
N TYR A 578 -10.90 17.34 -7.92
CA TYR A 578 -9.81 18.29 -7.73
C TYR A 578 -8.46 17.67 -8.08
N ASP A 579 -7.45 18.50 -8.26
CA ASP A 579 -6.04 18.14 -8.39
C ASP A 579 -5.29 18.22 -7.04
N PHE A 580 -6.00 18.51 -5.97
CA PHE A 580 -5.54 18.53 -4.58
C PHE A 580 -6.62 17.96 -3.65
N GLU A 581 -6.26 17.60 -2.42
CA GLU A 581 -7.22 17.15 -1.40
C GLU A 581 -7.88 18.35 -0.70
N PRO A 582 -9.18 18.64 -0.93
CA PRO A 582 -9.81 19.85 -0.39
C PRO A 582 -9.89 19.84 1.14
N SER A 583 -10.13 18.67 1.74
CA SER A 583 -10.16 18.51 3.19
C SER A 583 -8.81 18.73 3.86
N GLU A 584 -7.70 18.31 3.24
CA GLU A 584 -6.35 18.62 3.74
C GLU A 584 -6.05 20.11 3.62
N CYS A 585 -6.44 20.75 2.50
CA CYS A 585 -6.32 22.20 2.33
C CYS A 585 -7.05 22.95 3.46
N VAL A 586 -8.29 22.56 3.75
CA VAL A 586 -9.11 23.14 4.81
C VAL A 586 -8.46 22.94 6.19
N GLN A 587 -7.95 21.74 6.48
CA GLN A 587 -7.23 21.48 7.74
C GLN A 587 -6.03 22.42 7.92
N LYS A 588 -5.29 22.66 6.83
CA LYS A 588 -4.05 23.45 6.85
C LYS A 588 -4.30 24.95 6.85
N HIS A 589 -5.41 25.41 6.27
CA HIS A 589 -5.59 26.79 5.87
C HIS A 589 -6.82 27.48 6.45
N GLY A 590 -7.76 26.71 7.01
CA GLY A 590 -9.03 27.19 7.52
C GLY A 590 -10.20 26.81 6.61
N ALA A 591 -11.39 26.67 7.20
CA ALA A 591 -12.62 26.25 6.53
C ALA A 591 -13.16 27.27 5.51
N ASP A 592 -12.85 28.55 5.70
CA ASP A 592 -13.25 29.67 4.85
C ASP A 592 -12.14 30.13 3.90
N ALA A 593 -11.02 29.41 3.81
CA ALA A 593 -9.88 29.78 2.98
C ALA A 593 -10.23 29.72 1.48
N PRO A 594 -10.20 30.85 0.74
CA PRO A 594 -10.62 30.86 -0.67
C PRO A 594 -9.80 29.93 -1.57
N ARG A 595 -8.51 29.74 -1.25
CA ARG A 595 -7.61 28.83 -1.98
C ARG A 595 -8.01 27.35 -1.93
N CYS A 596 -8.87 26.96 -0.99
CA CYS A 596 -9.37 25.59 -0.89
C CYS A 596 -10.68 25.39 -1.67
N SER A 597 -11.25 26.46 -2.24
CA SER A 597 -12.45 26.40 -3.07
C SER A 597 -12.06 26.32 -4.54
N GLY A 598 -12.59 25.33 -5.26
CA GLY A 598 -12.40 25.21 -6.70
C GLY A 598 -13.21 26.24 -7.47
N VAL A 599 -12.74 26.66 -8.65
CA VAL A 599 -13.50 27.54 -9.54
C VAL A 599 -14.54 26.70 -10.28
N ARG A 600 -15.83 27.03 -10.15
CA ARG A 600 -16.92 26.22 -10.72
C ARG A 600 -16.75 26.02 -12.23
N ALA A 601 -16.42 27.10 -12.95
CA ALA A 601 -16.26 27.07 -14.40
C ALA A 601 -15.06 26.25 -14.90
N GLU A 602 -14.11 25.92 -14.02
CA GLU A 602 -12.96 25.04 -14.34
C GLU A 602 -13.28 23.56 -14.09
N LEU A 603 -14.33 23.28 -13.31
CA LEU A 603 -14.72 21.93 -12.90
C LEU A 603 -15.94 21.42 -13.67
N LEU A 604 -16.96 22.25 -13.85
CA LEU A 604 -18.26 21.89 -14.39
C LEU A 604 -18.54 22.62 -15.70
N ALA A 605 -19.07 21.90 -16.69
CA ALA A 605 -19.63 22.55 -17.88
C ALA A 605 -20.83 23.45 -17.50
N PRO A 606 -21.04 24.60 -18.15
CA PRO A 606 -22.18 25.49 -17.85
C PRO A 606 -23.53 24.79 -18.01
N GLU A 607 -23.66 23.97 -19.05
CA GLU A 607 -24.81 23.09 -19.28
C GLU A 607 -24.34 21.63 -19.18
N PRO A 608 -25.13 20.74 -18.56
CA PRO A 608 -24.77 19.33 -18.49
C PRO A 608 -24.69 18.72 -19.90
N PRO A 609 -23.62 17.99 -20.25
CA PRO A 609 -23.43 17.45 -21.60
C PRO A 609 -24.58 16.59 -22.12
N TYR A 610 -25.29 15.88 -21.24
CA TYR A 610 -26.45 15.06 -21.61
C TYR A 610 -27.66 15.88 -22.10
N ALA A 611 -27.73 17.18 -21.81
CA ALA A 611 -28.85 18.03 -22.27
C ALA A 611 -28.84 18.24 -23.79
N GLY A 612 -27.69 18.07 -24.45
CA GLY A 612 -27.56 18.18 -25.90
C GLY A 612 -27.66 16.85 -26.65
N LEU A 613 -28.00 15.74 -25.96
CA LEU A 613 -28.09 14.41 -26.59
C LEU A 613 -29.48 14.15 -27.14
N ASP A 614 -29.57 13.84 -28.44
CA ASP A 614 -30.83 13.51 -29.11
C ASP A 614 -31.22 12.01 -29.00
N ASP A 615 -30.28 11.13 -28.62
CA ASP A 615 -30.45 9.66 -28.60
C ASP A 615 -30.58 9.08 -27.17
N VAL A 616 -31.18 9.85 -26.24
CA VAL A 616 -31.43 9.36 -24.87
C VAL A 616 -32.78 8.63 -24.81
N PRO A 617 -32.83 7.41 -24.24
CA PRO A 617 -34.09 6.69 -24.06
C PRO A 617 -35.10 7.43 -23.18
N PRO A 618 -36.42 7.29 -23.44
CA PRO A 618 -37.46 8.08 -22.75
C PRO A 618 -37.67 7.67 -21.28
N ASN A 619 -37.15 6.52 -20.85
CA ASN A 619 -37.19 6.04 -19.46
C ASN A 619 -36.02 6.56 -18.60
N VAL A 620 -35.14 7.39 -19.16
CA VAL A 620 -34.00 7.99 -18.45
C VAL A 620 -34.40 9.35 -17.89
N SER A 621 -34.22 9.53 -16.59
CA SER A 621 -34.32 10.82 -15.91
C SER A 621 -32.95 11.27 -15.44
N PHE A 622 -32.65 12.56 -15.61
CA PHE A 622 -31.38 13.14 -15.18
C PHE A 622 -31.54 13.94 -13.89
N LEU A 623 -30.64 13.72 -12.94
CA LEU A 623 -30.53 14.53 -11.73
C LEU A 623 -29.21 15.29 -11.72
N ASP A 624 -29.27 16.59 -11.44
CA ASP A 624 -28.10 17.44 -11.26
C ASP A 624 -28.09 17.98 -9.84
N PHE A 625 -27.05 17.62 -9.07
CA PHE A 625 -26.82 18.11 -7.71
C PHE A 625 -25.66 19.10 -7.62
N SER A 626 -25.16 19.63 -8.75
CA SER A 626 -24.01 20.55 -8.79
C SER A 626 -24.20 21.78 -7.90
N ASP A 627 -25.43 22.28 -7.78
CA ASP A 627 -25.77 23.43 -6.94
C ASP A 627 -25.80 23.11 -5.43
N TYR A 628 -25.67 21.83 -5.07
CA TYR A 628 -25.43 21.37 -3.71
C TYR A 628 -23.94 21.10 -3.44
N PHE A 629 -23.05 21.22 -4.42
CA PHE A 629 -21.60 21.15 -4.24
C PHE A 629 -20.92 22.50 -4.50
N CYS A 630 -21.57 23.37 -5.28
CA CYS A 630 -21.02 24.63 -5.74
C CYS A 630 -22.06 25.76 -5.65
N ASN A 631 -21.58 26.97 -5.34
CA ASN A 631 -22.35 28.19 -5.55
C ASN A 631 -22.21 28.65 -7.02
N ALA A 632 -22.56 29.89 -7.33
CA ALA A 632 -22.51 30.41 -8.71
C ALA A 632 -21.08 30.51 -9.29
N GLU A 633 -20.06 30.67 -8.45
CA GLU A 633 -18.68 30.96 -8.88
C GLU A 633 -17.67 29.89 -8.44
N THR A 634 -17.89 29.30 -7.27
CA THR A 634 -16.92 28.40 -6.61
C THR A 634 -17.59 27.16 -6.05
N CYS A 635 -16.81 26.09 -5.89
CA CYS A 635 -17.17 24.87 -5.19
C CYS A 635 -16.45 24.87 -3.82
N PRO A 636 -17.10 25.35 -2.74
CA PRO A 636 -16.48 25.43 -1.43
C PRO A 636 -16.34 24.03 -0.79
N PRO A 637 -15.21 23.74 -0.13
CA PRO A 637 -14.94 22.43 0.47
C PRO A 637 -15.68 22.22 1.81
N VAL A 638 -16.24 23.29 2.39
CA VAL A 638 -17.06 23.25 3.61
C VAL A 638 -18.37 23.96 3.35
N ILE A 639 -19.49 23.27 3.61
CA ILE A 639 -20.83 23.78 3.41
C ILE A 639 -21.67 23.42 4.64
N GLY A 640 -22.31 24.41 5.27
CA GLY A 640 -23.05 24.23 6.52
C GLY A 640 -22.22 23.55 7.62
N ASN A 641 -20.96 23.95 7.78
CA ASN A 641 -19.98 23.32 8.68
C ASN A 641 -19.70 21.83 8.42
N VAL A 642 -20.02 21.31 7.22
CA VAL A 642 -19.72 19.91 6.83
C VAL A 642 -18.70 19.90 5.68
N LEU A 643 -17.64 19.10 5.82
CA LEU A 643 -16.66 18.81 4.76
C LEU A 643 -17.37 18.08 3.63
N VAL A 644 -17.27 18.64 2.43
CA VAL A 644 -17.90 18.05 1.25
C VAL A 644 -17.11 16.82 0.79
N TYR A 645 -15.78 16.88 0.77
CA TYR A 645 -14.93 15.84 0.17
C TYR A 645 -14.07 15.11 1.20
N MET A 646 -13.92 13.80 1.08
CA MET A 646 -12.98 13.04 1.92
C MET A 646 -11.56 13.00 1.36
N ASP A 647 -11.43 13.01 0.03
CA ASP A 647 -10.18 13.02 -0.74
C ASP A 647 -10.30 14.00 -1.92
N ASP A 648 -9.59 13.78 -3.04
CA ASP A 648 -9.62 14.66 -4.22
C ASP A 648 -10.93 14.57 -5.03
N ASN A 649 -11.84 13.62 -4.79
CA ASN A 649 -13.02 13.46 -5.64
C ASN A 649 -14.28 12.83 -4.98
N HIS A 650 -14.15 12.09 -3.89
CA HIS A 650 -15.26 11.43 -3.21
C HIS A 650 -15.92 12.35 -2.18
N VAL A 651 -17.24 12.39 -2.19
CA VAL A 651 -18.03 13.18 -1.25
C VAL A 651 -18.16 12.42 0.08
N THR A 652 -18.03 13.11 1.22
CA THR A 652 -18.15 12.48 2.54
C THR A 652 -19.56 11.91 2.76
N ALA A 653 -19.64 10.76 3.42
CA ALA A 653 -20.91 10.16 3.83
C ALA A 653 -21.73 11.12 4.69
N THR A 654 -21.09 11.84 5.62
CA THR A 654 -21.74 12.87 6.43
C THR A 654 -22.42 13.94 5.55
N TYR A 655 -21.76 14.40 4.49
CA TYR A 655 -22.36 15.39 3.59
C TYR A 655 -23.54 14.80 2.80
N LEU A 656 -23.39 13.59 2.25
CA LEU A 656 -24.45 12.91 1.50
C LEU A 656 -25.67 12.56 2.36
N GLU A 657 -25.48 12.24 3.65
CA GLU A 657 -26.59 12.07 4.59
C GLU A 657 -27.43 13.35 4.71
N THR A 658 -26.78 14.54 4.76
CA THR A 658 -27.54 15.81 4.75
C THR A 658 -28.31 16.05 3.46
N MET A 659 -27.86 15.45 2.35
CA MET A 659 -28.55 15.48 1.06
C MET A 659 -29.76 14.52 0.99
N SER A 660 -29.94 13.62 1.96
CA SER A 660 -30.98 12.57 1.90
C SER A 660 -32.39 13.11 1.60
N PRO A 661 -32.92 14.17 2.27
CA PRO A 661 -34.26 14.70 1.96
C PRO A 661 -34.36 15.30 0.54
N ILE A 662 -33.27 15.91 0.07
CA ILE A 662 -33.17 16.48 -1.29
C ILE A 662 -33.17 15.36 -2.32
N VAL A 663 -32.31 14.36 -2.15
CA VAL A 663 -32.20 13.19 -3.04
C VAL A 663 -33.53 12.43 -3.09
N GLU A 664 -34.17 12.22 -1.94
CA GLU A 664 -35.49 11.59 -1.86
C GLU A 664 -36.53 12.31 -2.71
N THR A 665 -36.68 13.61 -2.50
CA THR A 665 -37.65 14.44 -3.23
C THR A 665 -37.41 14.38 -4.73
N ARG A 666 -36.15 14.55 -5.16
CA ARG A 666 -35.77 14.58 -6.57
C ARG A 666 -35.93 13.21 -7.25
N LEU A 667 -35.69 12.11 -6.52
CA LEU A 667 -35.93 10.77 -7.03
C LEU A 667 -37.43 10.48 -7.21
N VAL A 668 -38.26 10.84 -6.23
CA VAL A 668 -39.71 10.64 -6.30
C VAL A 668 -40.31 11.44 -7.46
N GLU A 669 -39.89 12.70 -7.64
CA GLU A 669 -40.29 13.55 -8.77
C GLU A 669 -39.87 12.94 -10.11
N ALA A 670 -38.60 12.55 -10.25
CA ALA A 670 -38.04 11.99 -11.49
C ALA A 670 -38.74 10.69 -11.91
N LEU A 671 -39.01 9.81 -10.93
CA LEU A 671 -39.61 8.50 -11.17
C LEU A 671 -41.15 8.52 -11.12
N ARG A 672 -41.76 9.69 -10.81
CA ARG A 672 -43.20 9.87 -10.62
C ARG A 672 -43.80 8.89 -9.62
N TRP A 673 -43.12 8.74 -8.49
CA TRP A 673 -43.56 7.86 -7.38
C TRP A 673 -44.40 8.60 -6.33
N GLU A 674 -45.02 9.73 -6.70
CA GLU A 674 -45.84 10.58 -5.83
C GLU A 674 -47.07 9.86 -5.24
N ASP A 675 -47.49 8.74 -5.85
CA ASP A 675 -48.71 7.99 -5.53
C ASP A 675 -48.56 6.95 -4.40
N ASP A 676 -47.50 6.95 -3.58
CA ASP A 676 -47.42 6.03 -2.42
C ASP A 676 -47.93 6.73 -1.15
N PRO A 677 -49.18 6.46 -0.72
CA PRO A 677 -49.71 7.07 0.47
C PRO A 677 -49.10 6.36 1.68
N SER A 678 -48.15 7.00 2.34
CA SER A 678 -47.97 6.76 3.76
C SER A 678 -49.33 6.94 4.41
N GLY A 679 -49.91 5.86 4.92
CA GLY A 679 -51.21 5.88 5.55
C GLY A 679 -51.29 6.94 6.64
N GLY A 680 -52.20 7.90 6.44
CA GLY A 680 -52.95 8.54 7.52
C GLY A 680 -52.80 10.05 7.66
N PRO A 681 -53.91 10.81 7.47
CA PRO A 681 -54.15 12.05 8.18
C PRO A 681 -54.84 11.73 9.52
N ASP A 682 -54.14 11.85 10.65
CA ASP A 682 -54.66 12.31 11.95
C ASP A 682 -53.61 12.14 13.08
N ARG A 683 -53.32 13.27 13.73
CA ARG A 683 -52.62 13.50 15.03
C ARG A 683 -51.10 13.49 15.09
#